data_AF-A0A497UXI0-F1
#
_entry.id   AF-A0A497UXI0-F1
#
_cell.length_a   1.000
_cell.length_b   1.000
_cell.length_c   1.000
_cell.angle_alpha   90.00
_cell.angle_beta   90.00
_cell.angle_gamma   90.00
#
_symmetry.space_group_name_H-M   'P 1'
#
loop_
_entity.id
_entity.type
_entity.pdbx_description
1 polymer ?
#
loop_
_entity_poly.entity_id
_entity_poly.type
_entity_poly.pdbx_seq_one_letter_code
_entity_poly.pdbx_strand_id
1 'polypeptide(L)'
;MKKNILFCTVFLASFLGFARSPLPATSLIGGIKSDATYATPSNSTELTIIYLSDYATLESAIDFLNSSTTFHTLVIDKSVTVVSDKTVSEKKALKFLKGNIITVPNSKTLTINSSIDAGIYQIFNCLGTGKTDGFPQIDQTYPQWWQTYDENPQADWSDSIQRAVNFYPKVYFPARVQNSTSYSVGYPVFKTVYLDLNKRNLNHDRTSYHLYSSGGIHLETAGSSPEFTGFVFKCINIPQYGFDKAIIFENLIFYCTNGLEFVGGSINNTPPYNAVDNFGDEYYAITKVKIINCNFIGKTTAAGNNDTGIALSFKKAYDCEIANNKIENFNIGIKLEGSDLNTISNNRFIGFWKYAILDLSRIHDPQGLNFQIGSQNLIFHNDILDYRGPAEKGAFIKSNSHHIIIRDNFLENNPFYGPDLVRAFIDCTNADLTNLNVPLVVDITGNRISEGAQYSYLINEDFKSLNLIEAPLSLPSNRIAKSSFAVNSNIFTPTRNIPITFGELPKIINFSNATSFREWQSFKTSNIIENSFDGSMIINPSNISDLGMTFSQTTRFNPKVIKLKGDTANFSRIQISQKITEESNDTNVLPKKLKIKIVVRNGRASDVEDFYFTISKALRPTSTEWEGRGRYLSSNTSDPNYNNFNIYEITPTISFDSNSDYFMSIDAKYDSEVKSIIIEPLVDVIQIQDASVAEGGLLAFPITLSNPLPNDVTLTFAYTNISAAANDYTFVASKTITAGTTSEVIKIQTTNDTAVESDETFKLSIASATNFTGDISDTAIGTILNNDFAPKSAENNTVKDITKTEELYKINIDSEIKVYPNPVKDILNFEIKKTDSLTNVEIYDETGKFIDDLTKKINNNAVDISSLPHGSYIVKIITVSNKSEVIIKK
;
A
#
# COMPACT_ATOMS: atom_id res chain seq x y z
N MET A 1 21.94 27.49 15.30
CA MET A 1 21.42 28.88 15.35
C MET A 1 21.39 29.38 13.92
N LYS A 2 20.23 29.47 13.24
CA LYS A 2 19.29 30.64 13.21
C LYS A 2 20.03 31.92 12.82
N LYS A 3 19.66 32.71 11.80
CA LYS A 3 18.34 32.99 11.19
C LYS A 3 18.56 33.80 9.90
N ASN A 4 17.79 33.52 8.85
CA ASN A 4 17.40 34.54 7.86
C ASN A 4 15.87 34.65 7.90
N ILE A 5 15.38 35.88 8.00
CA ILE A 5 13.97 36.27 8.11
C ILE A 5 13.66 37.11 6.86
N LEU A 6 12.57 36.78 6.15
CA LEU A 6 11.72 37.83 5.58
C LEU A 6 10.27 37.34 5.45
N PHE A 7 9.37 38.13 6.02
CA PHE A 7 7.91 38.01 6.05
C PHE A 7 7.30 38.40 4.69
N CYS A 8 6.22 37.72 4.27
CA CYS A 8 5.18 38.36 3.46
C CYS A 8 3.81 37.70 3.69
N THR A 9 2.83 38.56 3.98
CA THR A 9 1.42 38.30 4.27
C THR A 9 0.56 38.23 3.00
N VAL A 10 -0.51 37.45 3.09
CA VAL A 10 -1.60 37.22 2.12
C VAL A 10 -2.67 38.33 2.23
N PHE A 11 -3.30 38.75 1.12
CA PHE A 11 -4.78 38.90 0.94
C PHE A 11 -5.19 39.48 -0.44
N LEU A 12 -6.20 38.84 -1.06
CA LEU A 12 -7.29 39.30 -1.97
C LEU A 12 -7.06 40.29 -3.14
N ALA A 13 -7.59 39.94 -4.32
CA ALA A 13 -8.30 40.89 -5.19
C ALA A 13 -9.27 40.21 -6.18
N SER A 14 -10.41 40.85 -6.38
CA SER A 14 -11.61 40.42 -7.10
C SER A 14 -11.69 40.99 -8.53
N PHE A 15 -12.42 40.27 -9.40
CA PHE A 15 -13.32 40.70 -10.49
C PHE A 15 -13.25 42.12 -11.11
N LEU A 16 -13.28 42.14 -12.47
CA LEU A 16 -13.91 43.08 -13.45
C LEU A 16 -12.95 43.21 -14.66
N GLY A 17 -13.30 42.86 -15.89
CA GLY A 17 -14.39 43.41 -16.70
C GLY A 17 -13.75 44.02 -17.95
N PHE A 18 -13.71 43.26 -19.06
CA PHE A 18 -13.12 43.74 -20.32
C PHE A 18 -14.04 44.80 -20.95
N ALA A 19 -13.68 46.07 -20.77
CA ALA A 19 -14.20 47.18 -21.54
C ALA A 19 -13.30 47.47 -22.75
N ARG A 20 -13.96 47.48 -23.90
CA ARG A 20 -13.55 47.97 -25.21
C ARG A 20 -12.81 49.31 -25.15
N SER A 21 -11.73 49.47 -25.92
CA SER A 21 -11.20 50.78 -26.30
C SER A 21 -10.66 50.78 -27.76
N PRO A 22 -10.62 51.95 -28.43
CA PRO A 22 -10.74 52.05 -29.88
C PRO A 22 -9.40 52.25 -30.60
N LEU A 23 -9.36 51.78 -31.86
CA LEU A 23 -8.35 52.15 -32.86
C LEU A 23 -8.49 53.62 -33.28
N PRO A 24 -7.39 54.33 -33.56
CA PRO A 24 -7.37 55.36 -34.57
C PRO A 24 -6.64 54.89 -35.83
N ALA A 25 -7.23 55.22 -36.98
CA ALA A 25 -6.68 55.04 -38.30
C ALA A 25 -5.47 55.96 -38.56
N THR A 26 -4.54 55.52 -39.41
CA THR A 26 -4.01 56.34 -40.52
C THR A 26 -3.24 55.49 -41.52
N SER A 27 -3.44 55.87 -42.77
CA SER A 27 -3.01 55.29 -44.04
C SER A 27 -1.51 55.36 -44.34
N LEU A 28 -0.99 54.42 -45.14
CA LEU A 28 -0.16 54.77 -46.31
C LEU A 28 -0.21 53.66 -47.37
N ILE A 29 -0.39 54.10 -48.61
CA ILE A 29 -0.50 53.32 -49.86
C ILE A 29 0.89 53.16 -50.48
N GLY A 30 1.17 52.01 -51.09
CA GLY A 30 2.03 51.94 -52.29
C GLY A 30 3.01 50.76 -52.36
N GLY A 31 2.93 49.97 -53.44
CA GLY A 31 4.07 49.19 -53.94
C GLY A 31 3.77 47.77 -54.40
N ILE A 32 3.65 47.58 -55.71
CA ILE A 32 3.43 46.33 -56.46
C ILE A 32 4.77 45.59 -56.70
N LYS A 33 4.83 44.23 -56.59
CA LYS A 33 4.99 43.23 -57.69
C LYS A 33 5.60 41.87 -57.27
N SER A 34 4.90 40.81 -57.71
CA SER A 34 5.32 39.52 -58.30
C SER A 34 6.15 38.47 -57.54
N ASP A 35 5.52 37.29 -57.50
CA ASP A 35 6.06 35.92 -57.61
C ASP A 35 6.48 35.17 -56.34
N ALA A 36 5.52 34.39 -55.80
CA ALA A 36 5.71 32.96 -55.55
C ALA A 36 4.36 32.30 -55.21
N THR A 37 4.01 31.28 -55.99
CA THR A 37 2.90 30.36 -55.80
C THR A 37 2.85 29.77 -54.39
N TYR A 38 1.76 30.02 -53.66
CA TYR A 38 1.33 29.16 -52.56
C TYR A 38 -0.10 28.70 -52.81
N ALA A 39 -0.24 27.38 -52.77
CA ALA A 39 -1.46 26.64 -53.02
C ALA A 39 -2.65 27.17 -52.20
N THR A 40 -3.79 27.30 -52.86
CA THR A 40 -5.09 27.30 -52.20
C THR A 40 -5.34 25.93 -51.57
N PRO A 41 -5.71 25.85 -50.28
CA PRO A 41 -6.82 24.99 -49.88
C PRO A 41 -8.10 25.79 -50.07
N SER A 42 -8.90 25.32 -51.01
CA SER A 42 -10.27 25.73 -51.26
C SER A 42 -11.18 25.48 -50.04
N ASN A 43 -12.11 26.41 -49.86
CA ASN A 43 -13.35 26.33 -49.08
C ASN A 43 -13.24 26.44 -47.56
N SER A 44 -13.18 27.67 -47.07
CA SER A 44 -13.93 28.04 -45.88
C SER A 44 -15.42 27.81 -46.19
N THR A 45 -15.98 26.69 -45.76
CA THR A 45 -17.44 26.54 -45.73
C THR A 45 -17.96 27.58 -44.73
N GLU A 46 -18.52 28.69 -45.23
CA GLU A 46 -19.51 29.42 -44.46
C GLU A 46 -20.52 28.38 -43.96
N LEU A 47 -20.77 28.35 -42.65
CA LEU A 47 -21.82 27.52 -42.07
C LEU A 47 -23.15 28.01 -42.67
N THR A 48 -23.59 27.39 -43.76
CA THR A 48 -24.88 27.70 -44.36
C THR A 48 -25.96 27.26 -43.37
N ILE A 49 -26.69 28.25 -42.85
CA ILE A 49 -27.74 28.10 -41.83
C ILE A 49 -29.12 28.09 -42.48
N ILE A 50 -30.06 27.39 -41.85
CA ILE A 50 -31.51 27.53 -42.11
C ILE A 50 -32.21 27.96 -40.83
N TYR A 51 -33.32 28.68 -40.94
CA TYR A 51 -34.12 29.11 -39.79
C TYR A 51 -35.37 28.25 -39.66
N LEU A 52 -35.73 27.88 -38.44
CA LEU A 52 -36.95 27.10 -38.19
C LEU A 52 -38.21 27.89 -38.61
N SER A 53 -38.19 29.22 -38.56
CA SER A 53 -39.27 30.09 -39.05
C SER A 53 -39.61 29.88 -40.52
N ASP A 54 -38.64 29.48 -41.36
CA ASP A 54 -38.84 29.19 -42.79
C ASP A 54 -39.61 27.89 -43.06
N TYR A 55 -39.85 27.08 -42.02
CA TYR A 55 -40.50 25.79 -42.12
C TYR A 55 -41.80 25.74 -41.28
N ALA A 56 -42.77 24.98 -41.78
CA ALA A 56 -44.05 24.79 -41.10
C ALA A 56 -43.89 23.95 -39.82
N THR A 57 -43.02 22.93 -39.84
CA THR A 57 -42.78 22.04 -38.70
C THR A 57 -41.29 21.76 -38.50
N LEU A 58 -40.92 21.40 -37.27
CA LEU A 58 -39.54 21.00 -36.93
C LEU A 58 -39.09 19.79 -37.76
N GLU A 59 -39.98 18.83 -37.99
CA GLU A 59 -39.69 17.61 -38.74
C GLU A 59 -39.30 17.93 -40.18
N SER A 60 -40.02 18.84 -40.84
CA SER A 60 -39.71 19.27 -42.21
C SER A 60 -38.36 20.00 -42.31
N ALA A 61 -38.03 20.80 -41.30
CA ALA A 61 -36.72 21.46 -41.20
C ALA A 61 -35.59 20.43 -41.00
N ILE A 62 -35.79 19.44 -40.12
CA ILE A 62 -34.81 18.38 -39.85
C ILE A 62 -34.63 17.47 -41.08
N ASP A 63 -35.70 17.10 -41.79
CA ASP A 63 -35.61 16.29 -43.01
C ASP A 63 -34.80 16.98 -44.10
N PHE A 64 -35.05 18.27 -44.31
CA PHE A 64 -34.26 19.08 -45.23
C PHE A 64 -32.80 19.16 -44.76
N LEU A 65 -32.58 19.46 -43.47
CA LEU A 65 -31.23 19.57 -42.92
C LEU A 65 -30.44 18.27 -43.09
N ASN A 66 -31.03 17.13 -42.74
CA ASN A 66 -30.39 15.81 -42.83
C ASN A 66 -30.08 15.40 -44.27
N SER A 67 -30.93 15.75 -45.23
CA SER A 67 -30.71 15.45 -46.65
C SER A 67 -29.76 16.43 -47.35
N SER A 68 -29.55 17.62 -46.77
CA SER A 68 -28.69 18.65 -47.37
C SER A 68 -27.20 18.31 -47.30
N THR A 69 -26.45 18.62 -48.35
CA THR A 69 -24.97 18.58 -48.36
C THR A 69 -24.34 19.96 -48.15
N THR A 70 -25.15 21.03 -48.16
CA THR A 70 -24.70 22.42 -48.07
C THR A 70 -25.06 23.07 -46.73
N PHE A 71 -26.25 22.79 -46.20
CA PHE A 71 -26.71 23.31 -44.92
C PHE A 71 -26.37 22.36 -43.79
N HIS A 72 -25.78 22.93 -42.74
CA HIS A 72 -25.24 22.17 -41.62
C HIS A 72 -25.82 22.60 -40.28
N THR A 73 -26.50 23.75 -40.20
CA THR A 73 -27.06 24.27 -38.95
C THR A 73 -28.52 24.67 -39.10
N LEU A 74 -29.38 24.18 -38.21
CA LEU A 74 -30.75 24.66 -38.03
C LEU A 74 -30.81 25.61 -36.82
N VAL A 75 -31.21 26.85 -37.09
CA VAL A 75 -31.43 27.87 -36.05
C VAL A 75 -32.86 27.75 -35.53
N ILE A 76 -32.98 27.45 -34.24
CA ILE A 76 -34.24 27.44 -33.49
C ILE A 76 -34.53 28.88 -33.05
N ASP A 77 -35.25 29.59 -33.91
CA ASP A 77 -35.62 31.01 -33.78
C ASP A 77 -37.08 31.24 -33.35
N LYS A 78 -37.86 30.16 -33.24
CA LYS A 78 -39.19 30.13 -32.63
C LYS A 78 -39.36 28.87 -31.78
N SER A 79 -40.19 28.92 -30.74
CA SER A 79 -40.59 27.73 -29.99
C SER A 79 -41.46 26.80 -30.84
N VAL A 80 -41.30 25.48 -30.65
CA VAL A 80 -41.98 24.46 -31.48
C VAL A 80 -42.27 23.20 -30.68
N THR A 81 -43.23 22.39 -31.13
CA THR A 81 -43.57 21.09 -30.52
C THR A 81 -43.29 19.97 -31.51
N VAL A 82 -42.62 18.91 -31.04
CA VAL A 82 -42.39 17.67 -31.80
C VAL A 82 -43.72 16.93 -31.97
N VAL A 83 -44.05 16.51 -33.20
CA VAL A 83 -45.28 15.76 -33.50
C VAL A 83 -45.02 14.26 -33.77
N SER A 84 -43.80 13.92 -34.18
CA SER A 84 -43.34 12.52 -34.38
C SER A 84 -41.90 12.34 -33.94
N ASP A 85 -41.51 11.11 -33.62
CA ASP A 85 -40.11 10.81 -33.30
C ASP A 85 -39.19 11.28 -34.43
N LYS A 86 -38.07 11.90 -34.05
CA LYS A 86 -37.19 12.53 -35.02
C LYS A 86 -35.73 12.45 -34.61
N THR A 87 -34.86 12.31 -35.60
CA THR A 87 -33.41 12.25 -35.41
C THR A 87 -32.72 13.38 -36.15
N VAL A 88 -31.91 14.17 -35.44
CA VAL A 88 -30.93 15.09 -36.03
C VAL A 88 -29.62 14.33 -36.22
N SER A 89 -29.16 14.25 -37.46
CA SER A 89 -27.97 13.46 -37.82
C SER A 89 -26.65 14.08 -37.31
N GLU A 90 -25.62 13.24 -37.22
CA GLU A 90 -24.33 13.57 -36.58
C GLU A 90 -23.53 14.70 -37.24
N LYS A 91 -23.76 14.96 -38.53
CA LYS A 91 -23.02 15.98 -39.31
C LYS A 91 -23.68 17.35 -39.31
N LYS A 92 -24.68 17.55 -38.45
CA LYS A 92 -25.49 18.76 -38.39
C LYS A 92 -25.27 19.48 -37.06
N ALA A 93 -25.94 20.61 -36.88
CA ALA A 93 -25.95 21.37 -35.66
C ALA A 93 -27.32 22.00 -35.41
N LEU A 94 -27.70 22.10 -34.14
CA LEU A 94 -28.81 22.93 -33.70
C LEU A 94 -28.25 24.17 -33.02
N LYS A 95 -28.77 25.34 -33.38
CA LYS A 95 -28.44 26.61 -32.74
C LYS A 95 -29.68 27.23 -32.12
N PHE A 96 -29.69 27.44 -30.82
CA PHE A 96 -30.84 28.00 -30.12
C PHE A 96 -30.69 29.49 -29.91
N LEU A 97 -31.62 30.30 -30.45
CA LEU A 97 -31.73 31.70 -30.04
C LEU A 97 -32.40 31.76 -28.65
N LYS A 98 -31.94 32.69 -27.80
CA LYS A 98 -32.39 32.83 -26.41
C LYS A 98 -33.93 32.92 -26.33
N GLY A 99 -34.53 32.07 -25.49
CA GLY A 99 -35.97 32.05 -25.22
C GLY A 99 -36.78 31.08 -26.08
N ASN A 100 -36.18 30.46 -27.10
CA ASN A 100 -36.85 29.47 -27.94
C ASN A 100 -36.62 28.05 -27.44
N ILE A 101 -37.69 27.27 -27.38
CA ILE A 101 -37.71 25.94 -26.77
C ILE A 101 -38.35 24.92 -27.73
N ILE A 102 -37.79 23.72 -27.77
CA ILE A 102 -38.43 22.56 -28.38
C ILE A 102 -39.21 21.78 -27.31
N THR A 103 -40.53 21.71 -27.45
CA THR A 103 -41.40 20.89 -26.59
C THR A 103 -41.46 19.48 -27.14
N VAL A 104 -41.13 18.49 -26.31
CA VAL A 104 -41.21 17.06 -26.62
C VAL A 104 -42.37 16.46 -25.82
N PRO A 105 -43.52 16.14 -26.46
CA PRO A 105 -44.67 15.57 -25.78
C PRO A 105 -44.43 14.17 -25.20
N ASN A 106 -45.36 13.71 -24.37
CA ASN A 106 -45.40 12.32 -23.86
C ASN A 106 -45.22 11.31 -25.00
N SER A 107 -44.41 10.29 -24.75
CA SER A 107 -44.12 9.19 -25.69
C SER A 107 -43.45 9.59 -27.00
N LYS A 108 -42.95 10.83 -27.12
CA LYS A 108 -42.15 11.28 -28.27
C LYS A 108 -40.67 11.34 -27.92
N THR A 109 -39.83 11.07 -28.91
CA THR A 109 -38.37 11.13 -28.78
C THR A 109 -37.77 12.04 -29.84
N LEU A 110 -36.99 13.02 -29.40
CA LEU A 110 -36.08 13.79 -30.26
C LEU A 110 -34.65 13.30 -30.04
N THR A 111 -34.12 12.54 -30.97
CA THR A 111 -32.74 12.05 -30.96
C THR A 111 -31.83 13.08 -31.61
N ILE A 112 -30.78 13.51 -30.91
CA ILE A 112 -29.85 14.53 -31.36
C ILE A 112 -28.45 13.92 -31.32
N ASN A 113 -27.90 13.62 -32.49
CA ASN A 113 -26.52 13.14 -32.62
C ASN A 113 -25.55 14.26 -33.04
N SER A 114 -26.07 15.49 -33.07
CA SER A 114 -25.47 16.67 -33.70
C SER A 114 -24.84 17.58 -32.64
N SER A 115 -24.05 18.58 -33.06
CA SER A 115 -23.65 19.65 -32.13
C SER A 115 -24.84 20.51 -31.71
N ILE A 116 -24.77 21.10 -30.52
CA ILE A 116 -25.74 22.08 -30.01
C ILE A 116 -24.99 23.36 -29.63
N ASP A 117 -25.35 24.47 -30.26
CA ASP A 117 -24.96 25.83 -29.88
C ASP A 117 -26.12 26.46 -29.08
N ALA A 118 -26.01 26.43 -27.75
CA ALA A 118 -26.97 27.02 -26.83
C ALA A 118 -26.28 27.58 -25.61
N GLY A 119 -26.80 28.69 -25.08
CA GLY A 119 -26.38 29.21 -23.78
C GLY A 119 -27.00 28.45 -22.59
N ILE A 120 -26.83 29.01 -21.40
CA ILE A 120 -27.34 28.47 -20.14
C ILE A 120 -28.80 28.93 -19.93
N TYR A 121 -29.70 28.44 -20.78
CA TYR A 121 -31.14 28.69 -20.69
C TYR A 121 -31.91 27.45 -21.15
N GLN A 122 -33.21 27.39 -20.85
CA GLN A 122 -34.04 26.28 -21.29
C GLN A 122 -34.13 26.25 -22.82
N ILE A 123 -33.89 25.07 -23.38
CA ILE A 123 -33.98 24.78 -24.80
C ILE A 123 -34.91 23.59 -25.09
N PHE A 124 -35.22 22.79 -24.06
CA PHE A 124 -36.14 21.67 -24.11
C PHE A 124 -37.23 21.77 -23.05
N ASN A 125 -38.45 21.39 -23.43
CA ASN A 125 -39.54 21.14 -22.50
C ASN A 125 -40.08 19.73 -22.76
N CYS A 126 -39.72 18.77 -21.90
CA CYS A 126 -40.18 17.40 -22.04
C CYS A 126 -41.40 17.16 -21.15
N LEU A 127 -42.57 16.96 -21.76
CA LEU A 127 -43.78 16.60 -21.04
C LEU A 127 -43.75 15.12 -20.68
N GLY A 128 -44.10 14.79 -19.43
CA GLY A 128 -44.15 13.42 -18.87
C GLY A 128 -43.06 12.49 -19.40
N THR A 129 -43.43 11.50 -20.22
CA THR A 129 -42.50 10.47 -20.74
C THR A 129 -41.71 10.89 -22.00
N GLY A 130 -41.88 12.11 -22.50
CA GLY A 130 -41.13 12.64 -23.65
C GLY A 130 -39.62 12.69 -23.39
N LYS A 131 -38.81 12.50 -24.43
CA LYS A 131 -37.34 12.34 -24.30
C LYS A 131 -36.56 13.13 -25.34
N THR A 132 -35.43 13.68 -24.90
CA THR A 132 -34.30 14.04 -25.75
C THR A 132 -33.23 12.98 -25.56
N ASP A 133 -32.73 12.40 -26.65
CA ASP A 133 -31.80 11.26 -26.65
C ASP A 133 -30.69 11.49 -27.69
N GLY A 134 -29.76 10.55 -27.84
CA GLY A 134 -28.72 10.56 -28.88
C GLY A 134 -27.30 10.80 -28.35
N PHE A 135 -26.38 11.08 -29.27
CA PHE A 135 -24.95 11.30 -29.01
C PHE A 135 -24.53 12.70 -29.47
N PRO A 136 -24.94 13.75 -28.76
CA PRO A 136 -24.63 15.11 -29.18
C PRO A 136 -23.12 15.36 -29.14
N GLN A 137 -22.61 16.11 -30.12
CA GLN A 137 -21.23 16.58 -30.15
C GLN A 137 -21.13 17.91 -29.41
N ILE A 138 -21.12 17.84 -28.08
CA ILE A 138 -21.08 18.98 -27.15
C ILE A 138 -20.00 18.77 -26.09
N ASP A 139 -19.47 19.85 -25.52
CA ASP A 139 -18.48 19.74 -24.45
C ASP A 139 -19.09 19.30 -23.12
N GLN A 140 -20.34 19.71 -22.87
CA GLN A 140 -21.07 19.45 -21.64
C GLN A 140 -22.56 19.76 -21.78
N THR A 141 -23.36 19.23 -20.87
CA THR A 141 -24.77 19.59 -20.69
C THR A 141 -24.99 20.42 -19.44
N TYR A 142 -26.14 21.09 -19.41
CA TYR A 142 -26.59 21.89 -18.29
C TYR A 142 -28.01 21.45 -17.90
N PRO A 143 -28.31 21.20 -16.62
CA PRO A 143 -29.70 20.92 -16.20
C PRO A 143 -30.70 22.00 -16.64
N GLN A 144 -30.23 23.26 -16.76
CA GLN A 144 -30.98 24.40 -17.26
C GLN A 144 -31.59 24.21 -18.64
N TRP A 145 -31.06 23.29 -19.46
CA TRP A 145 -31.63 23.02 -20.78
C TRP A 145 -33.04 22.44 -20.71
N TRP A 146 -33.43 21.79 -19.62
CA TRP A 146 -34.77 21.20 -19.44
C TRP A 146 -35.69 21.98 -18.51
N GLN A 147 -35.17 22.98 -17.78
CA GLN A 147 -35.93 23.72 -16.78
C GLN A 147 -35.43 25.15 -16.66
N THR A 148 -36.35 26.12 -16.68
CA THR A 148 -36.04 27.53 -16.49
C THR A 148 -35.91 27.90 -15.02
N TYR A 149 -35.32 29.08 -14.84
CA TYR A 149 -35.11 29.75 -13.56
C TYR A 149 -36.39 30.36 -12.95
N ASP A 150 -37.42 30.63 -13.77
CA ASP A 150 -38.38 31.67 -13.46
C ASP A 150 -39.42 31.24 -12.39
N GLU A 151 -39.37 32.01 -11.29
CA GLU A 151 -40.38 32.20 -10.21
C GLU A 151 -40.25 31.37 -8.92
N ASN A 152 -39.74 30.14 -8.94
CA ASN A 152 -39.66 29.33 -7.71
C ASN A 152 -38.22 28.86 -7.38
N PRO A 153 -37.55 29.48 -6.38
CA PRO A 153 -36.24 29.05 -5.89
C PRO A 153 -36.20 27.58 -5.39
N GLN A 154 -37.36 27.05 -4.97
CA GLN A 154 -37.57 25.70 -4.42
C GLN A 154 -38.09 24.69 -5.46
N ALA A 155 -38.11 25.04 -6.75
CA ALA A 155 -38.53 24.10 -7.78
C ALA A 155 -37.67 22.83 -7.75
N ASP A 156 -38.29 21.66 -7.96
CA ASP A 156 -37.60 20.39 -8.05
C ASP A 156 -36.77 20.31 -9.35
N TRP A 157 -35.47 20.02 -9.24
CA TRP A 157 -34.55 19.84 -10.37
C TRP A 157 -34.24 18.37 -10.66
N SER A 158 -34.82 17.42 -9.93
CA SER A 158 -34.48 15.99 -10.05
C SER A 158 -34.61 15.50 -11.49
N ASP A 159 -35.74 15.81 -12.15
CA ASP A 159 -36.02 15.35 -13.51
C ASP A 159 -35.13 16.06 -14.55
N SER A 160 -34.79 17.34 -14.36
CA SER A 160 -33.93 18.09 -15.28
C SER A 160 -32.46 17.65 -15.17
N ILE A 161 -31.97 17.37 -13.97
CA ILE A 161 -30.64 16.78 -13.74
C ILE A 161 -30.60 15.36 -14.31
N GLN A 162 -31.61 14.54 -14.05
CA GLN A 162 -31.69 13.19 -14.59
C GLN A 162 -31.68 13.16 -16.12
N ARG A 163 -32.34 14.13 -16.77
CA ARG A 163 -32.31 14.29 -18.23
C ARG A 163 -30.93 14.72 -18.73
N ALA A 164 -30.27 15.67 -18.06
CA ALA A 164 -28.92 16.11 -18.43
C ALA A 164 -27.89 14.98 -18.37
N VAL A 165 -27.90 14.19 -17.30
CA VAL A 165 -27.04 13.01 -17.12
C VAL A 165 -27.32 11.95 -18.19
N ASN A 166 -28.60 11.69 -18.49
CA ASN A 166 -28.99 10.73 -19.52
C ASN A 166 -28.58 11.18 -20.94
N PHE A 167 -28.50 12.50 -21.16
CA PHE A 167 -28.22 13.07 -22.47
C PHE A 167 -26.72 13.17 -22.77
N TYR A 168 -25.87 13.39 -21.75
CA TYR A 168 -24.42 13.46 -21.92
C TYR A 168 -23.68 13.19 -20.59
N PRO A 169 -22.53 12.47 -20.61
CA PRO A 169 -21.83 12.05 -19.39
C PRO A 169 -21.11 13.20 -18.67
N LYS A 170 -20.83 14.32 -19.35
CA LYS A 170 -20.23 15.51 -18.75
C LYS A 170 -21.29 16.57 -18.49
N VAL A 171 -21.60 16.79 -17.22
CA VAL A 171 -22.64 17.72 -16.76
C VAL A 171 -22.00 18.83 -15.96
N TYR A 172 -22.18 20.06 -16.44
CA TYR A 172 -21.75 21.24 -15.72
C TYR A 172 -22.93 21.87 -15.00
N PHE A 173 -22.74 22.15 -13.71
CA PHE A 173 -23.67 22.90 -12.89
C PHE A 173 -23.20 24.37 -12.87
N PRO A 174 -23.88 25.28 -13.57
CA PRO A 174 -23.55 26.70 -13.54
C PRO A 174 -24.18 27.38 -12.32
N ALA A 175 -23.45 28.37 -11.77
CA ALA A 175 -23.92 29.12 -10.62
C ALA A 175 -25.28 29.76 -10.93
N ARG A 176 -26.25 29.55 -10.04
CA ARG A 176 -27.54 30.24 -10.14
C ARG A 176 -27.32 31.70 -9.71
N VAL A 177 -27.83 32.65 -10.47
CA VAL A 177 -27.83 34.08 -10.09
C VAL A 177 -29.21 34.39 -9.55
N GLN A 178 -29.32 34.72 -8.26
CA GLN A 178 -30.58 35.13 -7.65
C GLN A 178 -30.67 36.65 -7.50
N ASN A 179 -31.85 37.21 -7.75
CA ASN A 179 -32.17 38.63 -7.52
C ASN A 179 -32.59 38.93 -6.06
N SER A 180 -32.48 37.99 -5.12
CA SER A 180 -32.90 38.18 -3.72
C SER A 180 -32.00 37.47 -2.70
N THR A 181 -31.91 38.03 -1.50
CA THR A 181 -30.90 37.75 -0.45
C THR A 181 -31.29 36.67 0.57
N SER A 182 -32.42 35.98 0.39
CA SER A 182 -33.06 35.24 1.49
C SER A 182 -33.06 33.71 1.38
N TYR A 183 -32.52 33.13 0.30
CA TYR A 183 -32.53 31.66 0.10
C TYR A 183 -31.20 31.15 -0.46
N SER A 184 -30.86 29.90 -0.15
CA SER A 184 -29.72 29.19 -0.73
C SER A 184 -29.90 29.03 -2.25
N VAL A 185 -28.89 29.47 -3.00
CA VAL A 185 -28.88 29.51 -4.46
C VAL A 185 -28.41 28.15 -5.00
N GLY A 186 -29.23 27.10 -4.85
CA GLY A 186 -28.87 25.70 -5.13
C GLY A 186 -29.75 24.98 -6.16
N TYR A 187 -29.59 23.67 -6.35
CA TYR A 187 -30.46 22.79 -7.12
C TYR A 187 -31.22 21.91 -6.13
N PRO A 188 -32.48 22.26 -5.77
CA PRO A 188 -33.32 21.39 -4.96
C PRO A 188 -33.57 20.04 -5.65
N VAL A 189 -33.37 18.95 -4.91
CA VAL A 189 -33.57 17.57 -5.36
C VAL A 189 -34.58 16.88 -4.44
N PHE A 190 -35.60 16.29 -5.03
CA PHE A 190 -36.70 15.59 -4.35
C PHE A 190 -36.74 14.09 -4.68
N LYS A 191 -35.95 13.65 -5.67
CA LYS A 191 -35.83 12.25 -6.09
C LYS A 191 -34.37 11.92 -6.37
N THR A 192 -33.98 10.68 -6.14
CA THR A 192 -32.63 10.20 -6.48
C THR A 192 -32.38 10.32 -7.97
N VAL A 193 -31.24 10.91 -8.33
CA VAL A 193 -30.72 10.90 -9.70
C VAL A 193 -29.87 9.64 -9.89
N TYR A 194 -30.20 8.85 -10.91
CA TYR A 194 -29.51 7.60 -11.21
C TYR A 194 -28.45 7.81 -12.30
N LEU A 195 -27.23 7.36 -12.01
CA LEU A 195 -26.21 7.08 -13.02
C LEU A 195 -26.32 5.59 -13.37
N ASP A 196 -27.10 5.28 -14.41
CA ASP A 196 -27.25 3.92 -14.93
C ASP A 196 -26.09 3.61 -15.88
N LEU A 197 -25.14 2.81 -15.40
CA LEU A 197 -23.95 2.41 -16.14
C LEU A 197 -24.24 1.35 -17.22
N ASN A 198 -25.48 0.87 -17.31
CA ASN A 198 -25.88 -0.20 -18.25
C ASN A 198 -26.53 0.29 -19.52
N LYS A 199 -26.79 1.59 -19.65
CA LYS A 199 -27.28 2.15 -20.90
C LYS A 199 -26.18 2.04 -21.95
N ARG A 200 -26.19 0.89 -22.64
CA ARG A 200 -25.52 0.61 -23.91
C ARG A 200 -26.12 1.46 -25.02
N ASN A 201 -26.13 2.78 -24.83
CA ASN A 201 -26.13 3.68 -25.95
C ASN A 201 -24.76 3.46 -26.59
N LEU A 202 -24.71 2.87 -27.78
CA LEU A 202 -23.54 2.33 -28.51
C LEU A 202 -22.24 3.19 -28.58
N ASN A 203 -22.18 4.38 -27.96
CA ASN A 203 -20.97 5.17 -27.70
C ASN A 203 -20.79 5.67 -26.23
N HIS A 204 -21.77 5.53 -25.33
CA HIS A 204 -21.61 5.79 -23.88
C HIS A 204 -20.74 4.73 -23.19
N ASP A 205 -20.59 3.56 -23.81
CA ASP A 205 -19.79 2.42 -23.34
C ASP A 205 -18.28 2.72 -23.19
N ARG A 206 -17.82 3.97 -23.40
CA ARG A 206 -16.40 4.34 -23.42
C ARG A 206 -16.02 5.64 -22.69
N THR A 207 -16.96 6.42 -22.16
CA THR A 207 -16.68 7.77 -21.63
C THR A 207 -16.91 7.89 -20.13
N SER A 208 -15.96 8.50 -19.43
CA SER A 208 -16.07 8.83 -18.01
C SER A 208 -17.23 9.80 -17.72
N TYR A 209 -17.97 9.58 -16.64
CA TYR A 209 -18.92 10.58 -16.13
C TYR A 209 -18.14 11.68 -15.42
N HIS A 210 -18.50 12.95 -15.67
CA HIS A 210 -17.92 14.09 -14.99
C HIS A 210 -19.01 15.10 -14.63
N LEU A 211 -19.34 15.16 -13.35
CA LEU A 211 -20.31 16.08 -12.79
C LEU A 211 -19.54 17.12 -11.98
N TYR A 212 -19.62 18.38 -12.40
CA TYR A 212 -18.76 19.41 -11.84
C TYR A 212 -19.35 20.81 -11.88
N SER A 213 -18.77 21.70 -11.07
CA SER A 213 -19.10 23.13 -11.09
C SER A 213 -17.83 23.99 -10.99
N SER A 214 -17.96 25.30 -11.21
CA SER A 214 -16.88 26.27 -10.94
C SER A 214 -16.72 26.61 -9.44
N GLY A 215 -17.42 25.90 -8.55
CA GLY A 215 -17.40 26.10 -7.10
C GLY A 215 -18.63 26.84 -6.56
N GLY A 216 -19.13 26.42 -5.40
CA GLY A 216 -20.15 27.17 -4.63
C GLY A 216 -21.62 26.81 -4.90
N ILE A 217 -21.91 25.72 -5.62
CA ILE A 217 -23.29 25.36 -5.97
C ILE A 217 -23.80 24.23 -5.10
N HIS A 218 -24.96 24.44 -4.48
CA HIS A 218 -25.56 23.51 -3.53
C HIS A 218 -26.55 22.58 -4.24
N LEU A 219 -26.34 21.28 -4.23
CA LEU A 219 -27.38 20.28 -4.45
C LEU A 219 -28.06 20.04 -3.11
N GLU A 220 -29.33 20.43 -3.00
CA GLU A 220 -30.03 20.47 -1.71
C GLU A 220 -31.21 19.51 -1.69
N THR A 221 -31.26 18.60 -0.72
CA THR A 221 -32.46 17.76 -0.55
C THR A 221 -33.60 18.59 0.03
N ALA A 222 -34.80 18.49 -0.51
CA ALA A 222 -35.93 19.31 -0.04
C ALA A 222 -36.30 19.07 1.44
N GLY A 223 -36.73 20.13 2.13
CA GLY A 223 -37.13 20.11 3.54
C GLY A 223 -38.64 19.94 3.79
N SER A 224 -39.45 19.58 2.79
CA SER A 224 -40.91 19.43 2.94
C SER A 224 -41.34 17.97 3.08
N SER A 225 -42.31 17.73 3.96
CA SER A 225 -42.86 16.42 4.32
C SER A 225 -43.52 15.66 3.15
N PRO A 226 -43.23 14.35 2.94
CA PRO A 226 -42.22 13.58 3.64
C PRO A 226 -40.81 13.96 3.18
N GLU A 227 -39.87 14.07 4.12
CA GLU A 227 -38.48 14.37 3.81
C GLU A 227 -37.92 13.33 2.82
N PHE A 228 -37.17 13.79 1.83
CA PHE A 228 -36.46 12.91 0.91
C PHE A 228 -35.37 12.14 1.68
N THR A 229 -35.55 10.82 1.79
CA THR A 229 -34.65 9.92 2.54
C THR A 229 -33.65 9.17 1.65
N GLY A 230 -33.74 9.31 0.32
CA GLY A 230 -32.81 8.67 -0.61
C GLY A 230 -31.45 9.38 -0.67
N PHE A 231 -30.52 8.82 -1.45
CA PHE A 231 -29.27 9.49 -1.84
C PHE A 231 -29.52 10.48 -2.97
N VAL A 232 -28.83 11.63 -2.98
CA VAL A 232 -28.92 12.63 -4.06
C VAL A 232 -28.58 11.98 -5.41
N PHE A 233 -27.45 11.26 -5.47
CA PHE A 233 -27.10 10.43 -6.62
C PHE A 233 -26.91 8.98 -6.20
N LYS A 234 -27.36 8.08 -7.06
CA LYS A 234 -27.11 6.64 -6.95
C LYS A 234 -26.54 6.10 -8.25
N CYS A 235 -25.39 5.46 -8.16
CA CYS A 235 -24.72 4.79 -9.27
C CYS A 235 -24.90 3.29 -9.11
N ILE A 236 -25.37 2.62 -10.16
CA ILE A 236 -25.64 1.18 -10.15
C ILE A 236 -24.91 0.54 -11.32
N ASN A 237 -24.11 -0.49 -11.04
CA ASN A 237 -23.42 -1.29 -12.05
C ASN A 237 -24.01 -2.69 -12.15
N ILE A 238 -24.50 -3.06 -13.34
CA ILE A 238 -25.08 -4.36 -13.67
C ILE A 238 -24.26 -5.21 -14.70
N PRO A 239 -23.25 -4.73 -15.47
CA PRO A 239 -22.57 -5.58 -16.45
C PRO A 239 -21.56 -6.55 -15.80
N GLN A 240 -21.42 -7.73 -16.41
CA GLN A 240 -20.49 -8.80 -16.04
C GLN A 240 -18.99 -8.43 -16.11
N TYR A 241 -18.61 -7.27 -16.65
CA TYR A 241 -17.20 -6.87 -16.80
C TYR A 241 -16.81 -5.61 -16.04
N GLY A 242 -17.69 -5.11 -15.16
CA GLY A 242 -17.38 -3.97 -14.30
C GLY A 242 -17.45 -2.66 -15.06
N PHE A 243 -17.55 -1.55 -14.33
CA PHE A 243 -17.35 -0.23 -14.92
C PHE A 243 -15.91 0.21 -14.66
N ASP A 244 -15.10 0.24 -15.72
CA ASP A 244 -13.65 0.52 -15.68
C ASP A 244 -13.28 1.97 -16.04
N LYS A 245 -14.27 2.81 -16.30
CA LYS A 245 -14.12 4.24 -16.63
C LYS A 245 -14.31 5.09 -15.37
N ALA A 246 -13.83 6.33 -15.42
CA ALA A 246 -13.91 7.19 -14.25
C ALA A 246 -15.34 7.73 -14.04
N ILE A 247 -15.76 7.83 -12.78
CA ILE A 247 -16.93 8.61 -12.37
C ILE A 247 -16.42 9.73 -11.49
N ILE A 248 -16.51 10.97 -11.96
CA ILE A 248 -15.87 12.12 -11.32
C ILE A 248 -16.94 13.09 -10.81
N PHE A 249 -16.93 13.33 -9.50
CA PHE A 249 -17.65 14.43 -8.85
C PHE A 249 -16.62 15.46 -8.37
N GLU A 250 -16.73 16.69 -8.86
CA GLU A 250 -15.72 17.72 -8.64
C GLU A 250 -16.31 19.10 -8.32
N ASN A 251 -15.80 19.75 -7.27
CA ASN A 251 -16.19 21.13 -6.89
C ASN A 251 -17.70 21.30 -6.65
N LEU A 252 -18.38 20.28 -6.11
CA LEU A 252 -19.82 20.31 -5.81
C LEU A 252 -20.08 20.45 -4.32
N ILE A 253 -21.18 21.11 -3.96
CA ILE A 253 -21.65 21.20 -2.57
C ILE A 253 -22.95 20.41 -2.45
N PHE A 254 -23.03 19.51 -1.47
CA PHE A 254 -24.21 18.71 -1.19
C PHE A 254 -24.75 19.10 0.18
N TYR A 255 -25.98 19.62 0.24
CA TYR A 255 -26.69 19.87 1.48
C TYR A 255 -27.83 18.88 1.62
N CYS A 256 -27.57 17.75 2.27
CA CYS A 256 -28.39 16.55 2.12
C CYS A 256 -28.44 15.70 3.39
N THR A 257 -29.44 14.81 3.49
CA THR A 257 -29.41 13.74 4.48
C THR A 257 -28.48 12.61 4.03
N ASN A 258 -28.60 12.15 2.78
CA ASN A 258 -27.69 11.16 2.19
C ASN A 258 -27.13 11.71 0.87
N GLY A 259 -25.81 11.66 0.69
CA GLY A 259 -25.13 12.27 -0.46
C GLY A 259 -25.09 11.36 -1.68
N LEU A 260 -24.01 10.58 -1.82
CA LEU A 260 -23.77 9.71 -2.98
C LEU A 260 -23.75 8.23 -2.57
N GLU A 261 -24.40 7.37 -3.35
CA GLU A 261 -24.30 5.91 -3.23
C GLU A 261 -23.76 5.26 -4.51
N PHE A 262 -22.81 4.35 -4.37
CA PHE A 262 -22.24 3.53 -5.43
C PHE A 262 -22.45 2.06 -5.09
N VAL A 263 -23.12 1.32 -5.98
CA VAL A 263 -23.45 -0.09 -5.78
C VAL A 263 -22.98 -0.93 -6.98
N GLY A 264 -21.91 -1.71 -6.78
CA GLY A 264 -21.46 -2.75 -7.70
C GLY A 264 -22.08 -4.11 -7.37
N GLY A 265 -22.35 -4.95 -8.38
CA GLY A 265 -22.89 -6.30 -8.17
C GLY A 265 -24.42 -6.44 -8.18
N SER A 266 -25.16 -5.35 -8.40
CA SER A 266 -26.61 -5.43 -8.51
C SER A 266 -27.00 -5.95 -9.88
N ILE A 267 -27.91 -6.93 -9.97
CA ILE A 267 -28.34 -7.50 -11.26
C ILE A 267 -29.69 -6.96 -11.76
N ASN A 268 -30.34 -6.07 -11.01
CA ASN A 268 -31.70 -5.60 -11.34
C ASN A 268 -31.85 -4.07 -11.28
N ASN A 269 -32.40 -3.52 -12.35
CA ASN A 269 -32.69 -2.09 -12.53
C ASN A 269 -33.97 -1.60 -11.82
N THR A 270 -34.58 -2.38 -10.92
CA THR A 270 -35.89 -2.01 -10.34
C THR A 270 -36.00 -2.36 -8.84
N PRO A 271 -36.37 -1.40 -7.98
CA PRO A 271 -36.91 -1.71 -6.65
C PRO A 271 -38.23 -2.51 -6.77
N PRO A 272 -38.59 -3.42 -5.83
CA PRO A 272 -37.85 -3.85 -4.65
C PRO A 272 -37.04 -5.14 -4.91
N TYR A 273 -35.78 -5.12 -4.47
CA TYR A 273 -34.76 -6.18 -4.30
C TYR A 273 -35.17 -7.67 -4.44
N ASN A 274 -35.64 -8.09 -5.61
CA ASN A 274 -35.97 -9.49 -5.88
C ASN A 274 -35.23 -10.03 -7.11
N ALA A 275 -33.89 -10.07 -7.11
CA ALA A 275 -33.08 -11.19 -7.63
C ALA A 275 -31.58 -11.00 -7.31
N VAL A 276 -31.02 -12.01 -6.65
CA VAL A 276 -29.60 -12.44 -6.52
C VAL A 276 -28.52 -11.40 -6.83
N ASP A 277 -28.22 -10.48 -5.92
CA ASP A 277 -27.01 -9.67 -6.06
C ASP A 277 -25.77 -10.59 -6.13
N ASN A 278 -24.94 -10.46 -7.18
CA ASN A 278 -23.75 -11.29 -7.35
C ASN A 278 -22.53 -10.63 -6.71
N PHE A 279 -22.59 -10.51 -5.38
CA PHE A 279 -21.51 -9.91 -4.61
C PHE A 279 -20.26 -10.81 -4.51
N GLY A 280 -20.35 -12.10 -4.83
CA GLY A 280 -19.20 -13.01 -4.87
C GLY A 280 -18.27 -12.85 -6.07
N ASP A 281 -18.75 -12.25 -7.18
CA ASP A 281 -17.97 -12.13 -8.42
C ASP A 281 -17.35 -10.72 -8.57
N GLU A 282 -16.04 -10.60 -8.38
CA GLU A 282 -15.29 -9.33 -8.44
C GLU A 282 -15.50 -8.56 -9.74
N TYR A 283 -15.92 -9.21 -10.84
CA TYR A 283 -16.14 -8.53 -12.11
C TYR A 283 -17.28 -7.49 -12.08
N TYR A 284 -18.17 -7.46 -11.08
CA TYR A 284 -19.29 -6.50 -11.06
C TYR A 284 -19.00 -5.20 -10.29
N ALA A 285 -17.78 -4.99 -9.81
CA ALA A 285 -17.43 -3.80 -9.04
C ALA A 285 -17.53 -2.50 -9.85
N ILE A 286 -17.80 -1.39 -9.15
CA ILE A 286 -17.61 -0.04 -9.69
C ILE A 286 -16.17 0.35 -9.43
N THR A 287 -15.43 0.79 -10.45
CA THR A 287 -14.03 1.20 -10.25
C THR A 287 -13.79 2.67 -10.57
N LYS A 288 -12.69 3.24 -10.07
CA LYS A 288 -12.17 4.57 -10.47
C LYS A 288 -13.15 5.73 -10.24
N VAL A 289 -13.94 5.66 -9.16
CA VAL A 289 -14.73 6.81 -8.72
C VAL A 289 -13.78 7.85 -8.12
N LYS A 290 -13.89 9.10 -8.56
CA LYS A 290 -13.18 10.23 -8.00
C LYS A 290 -14.16 11.23 -7.40
N ILE A 291 -14.01 11.51 -6.11
CA ILE A 291 -14.76 12.55 -5.42
C ILE A 291 -13.74 13.53 -4.88
N ILE A 292 -13.65 14.69 -5.52
CA ILE A 292 -12.59 15.65 -5.27
C ILE A 292 -13.13 17.06 -5.06
N ASN A 293 -12.55 17.78 -4.10
CA ASN A 293 -12.88 19.19 -3.82
C ASN A 293 -14.38 19.43 -3.57
N CYS A 294 -15.12 18.42 -3.11
CA CYS A 294 -16.53 18.53 -2.82
C CYS A 294 -16.78 18.89 -1.34
N ASN A 295 -17.91 19.52 -1.05
CA ASN A 295 -18.34 19.81 0.31
C ASN A 295 -19.68 19.13 0.59
N PHE A 296 -19.69 18.18 1.51
CA PHE A 296 -20.90 17.53 1.97
C PHE A 296 -21.28 18.12 3.32
N ILE A 297 -22.52 18.60 3.44
CA ILE A 297 -23.08 19.20 4.64
C ILE A 297 -24.37 18.44 4.96
N GLY A 298 -24.36 17.71 6.06
CA GLY A 298 -25.48 16.90 6.49
C GLY A 298 -26.59 17.74 7.10
N LYS A 299 -27.84 17.41 6.76
CA LYS A 299 -29.05 17.96 7.40
C LYS A 299 -29.39 17.27 8.72
N THR A 300 -28.58 16.30 9.15
CA THR A 300 -28.89 15.42 10.29
C THR A 300 -28.89 16.22 11.59
N THR A 301 -30.03 16.23 12.29
CA THR A 301 -30.21 16.92 13.58
C THR A 301 -30.27 15.97 14.78
N ALA A 302 -30.14 14.65 14.57
CA ALA A 302 -30.31 13.64 15.60
C ALA A 302 -29.20 12.58 15.61
N ALA A 303 -28.69 12.28 16.81
CA ALA A 303 -27.85 11.12 17.09
C ALA A 303 -28.70 9.84 16.99
N GLY A 304 -28.26 8.81 16.24
CA GLY A 304 -29.03 7.57 16.18
C GLY A 304 -28.33 6.42 15.47
N ASN A 305 -28.49 5.22 16.01
CA ASN A 305 -27.89 3.96 15.55
C ASN A 305 -28.41 3.46 14.18
N ASN A 306 -29.31 4.19 13.53
CA ASN A 306 -29.83 3.80 12.23
C ASN A 306 -28.82 4.22 11.15
N ASP A 307 -28.54 3.36 10.18
CA ASP A 307 -27.68 3.62 9.01
C ASP A 307 -28.31 4.67 8.06
N THR A 308 -28.63 5.84 8.59
CA THR A 308 -29.23 7.00 7.94
C THR A 308 -28.34 8.21 8.19
N GLY A 309 -28.20 9.11 7.22
CA GLY A 309 -27.31 10.26 7.35
C GLY A 309 -25.90 9.94 6.86
N ILE A 310 -25.77 9.41 5.64
CA ILE A 310 -24.48 8.97 5.06
C ILE A 310 -24.06 9.92 3.95
N ALA A 311 -22.87 10.54 4.07
CA ALA A 311 -22.40 11.44 3.01
C ALA A 311 -22.04 10.64 1.75
N LEU A 312 -21.21 9.61 1.91
CA LEU A 312 -20.71 8.78 0.83
C LEU A 312 -20.84 7.29 1.20
N SER A 313 -21.50 6.51 0.35
CA SER A 313 -21.72 5.08 0.54
C SER A 313 -21.20 4.30 -0.66
N PHE A 314 -20.26 3.40 -0.43
CA PHE A 314 -19.67 2.53 -1.44
C PHE A 314 -19.92 1.08 -1.06
N LYS A 315 -20.55 0.34 -1.97
CA LYS A 315 -20.78 -1.09 -1.88
C LYS A 315 -20.13 -1.73 -3.09
N LYS A 316 -19.09 -2.53 -2.86
CA LYS A 316 -18.29 -3.17 -3.92
C LYS A 316 -17.71 -2.16 -4.92
N ALA A 317 -16.96 -1.19 -4.40
CA ALA A 317 -16.24 -0.21 -5.21
C ALA A 317 -14.72 -0.38 -5.06
N TYR A 318 -13.98 -0.36 -6.17
CA TYR A 318 -12.53 -0.57 -6.19
C TYR A 318 -11.77 0.61 -6.79
N ASP A 319 -10.50 0.78 -6.41
CA ASP A 319 -9.61 1.80 -6.99
C ASP A 319 -10.22 3.23 -6.97
N CYS A 320 -11.02 3.56 -5.95
CA CYS A 320 -11.64 4.87 -5.85
C CYS A 320 -10.74 5.87 -5.11
N GLU A 321 -10.85 7.13 -5.46
CA GLU A 321 -10.13 8.26 -4.87
C GLU A 321 -11.12 9.24 -4.25
N ILE A 322 -11.11 9.35 -2.93
CA ILE A 322 -11.90 10.33 -2.19
C ILE A 322 -10.92 11.29 -1.55
N ALA A 323 -10.74 12.48 -2.15
CA ALA A 323 -9.70 13.40 -1.73
C ALA A 323 -10.10 14.88 -1.69
N ASN A 324 -9.49 15.62 -0.76
CA ASN A 324 -9.68 17.08 -0.64
C ASN A 324 -11.14 17.51 -0.41
N ASN A 325 -11.96 16.64 0.17
CA ASN A 325 -13.35 16.94 0.45
C ASN A 325 -13.53 17.50 1.87
N LYS A 326 -14.59 18.28 2.05
CA LYS A 326 -15.09 18.66 3.37
C LYS A 326 -16.38 17.87 3.63
N ILE A 327 -16.48 17.15 4.75
CA ILE A 327 -17.63 16.32 5.09
C ILE A 327 -18.08 16.67 6.50
N GLU A 328 -19.25 17.28 6.62
CA GLU A 328 -19.73 17.86 7.87
C GLU A 328 -21.10 17.36 8.26
N ASN A 329 -21.33 17.14 9.54
CA ASN A 329 -22.65 16.89 10.10
C ASN A 329 -23.39 15.66 9.52
N PHE A 330 -22.67 14.56 9.28
CA PHE A 330 -23.29 13.28 8.93
C PHE A 330 -23.22 12.27 10.08
N ASN A 331 -24.12 11.31 10.10
CA ASN A 331 -23.97 10.17 11.01
C ASN A 331 -22.74 9.33 10.63
N ILE A 332 -22.60 9.07 9.33
CA ILE A 332 -21.43 8.41 8.74
C ILE A 332 -20.90 9.29 7.62
N GLY A 333 -19.62 9.66 7.67
CA GLY A 333 -18.98 10.41 6.59
C GLY A 333 -18.81 9.55 5.34
N ILE A 334 -17.92 8.56 5.41
CA ILE A 334 -17.70 7.58 4.34
C ILE A 334 -18.02 6.18 4.86
N LYS A 335 -18.84 5.44 4.13
CA LYS A 335 -19.12 4.02 4.35
C LYS A 335 -18.57 3.21 3.19
N LEU A 336 -17.66 2.28 3.46
CA LEU A 336 -17.15 1.29 2.52
C LEU A 336 -17.65 -0.10 2.94
N GLU A 337 -18.22 -0.86 2.03
CA GLU A 337 -18.72 -2.22 2.24
C GLU A 337 -18.21 -3.13 1.13
N GLY A 338 -17.39 -4.14 1.48
CA GLY A 338 -16.72 -5.04 0.53
C GLY A 338 -16.00 -4.31 -0.59
N SER A 339 -15.43 -3.15 -0.26
CA SER A 339 -14.74 -2.25 -1.17
C SER A 339 -13.24 -2.35 -0.92
N ASP A 340 -12.44 -2.28 -1.97
CA ASP A 340 -11.03 -2.66 -1.99
C ASP A 340 -10.17 -1.61 -2.73
N LEU A 341 -8.90 -1.48 -2.38
CA LEU A 341 -7.94 -0.58 -3.04
C LEU A 341 -8.39 0.89 -3.10
N ASN A 342 -9.27 1.32 -2.20
CA ASN A 342 -9.75 2.70 -2.18
C ASN A 342 -8.81 3.58 -1.36
N THR A 343 -8.64 4.81 -1.83
CA THR A 343 -7.82 5.83 -1.17
C THR A 343 -8.70 6.95 -0.62
N ILE A 344 -8.64 7.16 0.69
CA ILE A 344 -9.30 8.27 1.40
C ILE A 344 -8.21 9.20 1.91
N SER A 345 -8.02 10.37 1.29
CA SER A 345 -6.91 11.25 1.62
C SER A 345 -7.20 12.75 1.66
N ASN A 346 -6.51 13.49 2.52
CA ASN A 346 -6.61 14.96 2.57
C ASN A 346 -8.04 15.50 2.75
N ASN A 347 -8.96 14.70 3.30
CA ASN A 347 -10.32 15.13 3.58
C ASN A 347 -10.40 15.76 4.97
N ARG A 348 -11.39 16.63 5.15
CA ARG A 348 -11.72 17.25 6.43
C ARG A 348 -13.12 16.83 6.88
N PHE A 349 -13.18 16.02 7.93
CA PHE A 349 -14.42 15.58 8.56
C PHE A 349 -14.72 16.42 9.80
N ILE A 350 -15.95 16.90 9.97
CA ILE A 350 -16.34 17.71 11.13
C ILE A 350 -17.73 17.33 11.62
N GLY A 351 -17.89 17.04 12.91
CA GLY A 351 -19.23 16.96 13.52
C GLY A 351 -19.99 15.68 13.17
N PHE A 352 -19.36 14.50 13.22
CA PHE A 352 -20.03 13.23 12.90
C PHE A 352 -20.64 12.55 14.13
N TRP A 353 -21.72 11.79 13.94
CA TRP A 353 -22.48 11.17 15.05
C TRP A 353 -22.18 9.69 15.31
N LYS A 354 -21.59 8.95 14.36
CA LYS A 354 -21.22 7.55 14.57
C LYS A 354 -19.80 7.28 14.12
N TYR A 355 -19.50 7.49 12.84
CA TYR A 355 -18.17 7.29 12.26
C TYR A 355 -17.83 8.37 11.24
N ALA A 356 -16.60 8.89 11.24
CA ALA A 356 -16.15 9.68 10.10
C ALA A 356 -15.92 8.76 8.91
N ILE A 357 -15.27 7.61 9.15
CA ILE A 357 -15.04 6.56 8.17
C ILE A 357 -15.45 5.21 8.79
N LEU A 358 -16.33 4.50 8.09
CA LEU A 358 -16.74 3.12 8.38
C LEU A 358 -16.29 2.24 7.22
N ASP A 359 -15.37 1.33 7.48
CA ASP A 359 -14.72 0.50 6.48
C ASP A 359 -14.94 -0.99 6.77
N LEU A 360 -15.75 -1.65 5.94
CA LEU A 360 -16.24 -2.99 6.20
C LEU A 360 -15.81 -4.01 5.14
N SER A 361 -15.27 -5.14 5.59
CA SER A 361 -14.83 -6.26 4.74
C SER A 361 -15.96 -7.06 4.10
N ARG A 362 -17.22 -6.71 4.40
CA ARG A 362 -18.41 -7.46 4.02
C ARG A 362 -19.45 -6.53 3.43
N ILE A 363 -20.22 -7.08 2.51
CA ILE A 363 -21.44 -6.47 1.98
C ILE A 363 -22.62 -7.10 2.72
N HIS A 364 -23.45 -6.29 3.37
CA HIS A 364 -24.76 -6.74 3.84
C HIS A 364 -25.72 -6.80 2.66
N ASP A 365 -26.02 -8.00 2.17
CA ASP A 365 -27.15 -8.23 1.26
C ASP A 365 -28.47 -8.08 2.06
N PRO A 366 -29.47 -7.32 1.56
CA PRO A 366 -30.83 -7.33 2.09
C PRO A 366 -31.46 -8.72 2.27
N GLN A 367 -30.99 -9.73 1.53
CA GLN A 367 -31.42 -11.14 1.64
C GLN A 367 -30.67 -11.95 2.70
N GLY A 368 -29.71 -11.35 3.40
CA GLY A 368 -28.94 -11.99 4.49
C GLY A 368 -27.79 -12.88 4.03
N LEU A 369 -27.45 -12.89 2.73
CA LEU A 369 -26.25 -13.54 2.20
C LEU A 369 -25.01 -12.68 2.47
N ASN A 370 -23.91 -13.33 2.87
CA ASN A 370 -22.73 -12.67 3.40
C ASN A 370 -21.54 -12.94 2.50
N PHE A 371 -21.17 -11.96 1.70
CA PHE A 371 -20.02 -12.04 0.83
C PHE A 371 -18.87 -11.26 1.45
N GLN A 372 -17.80 -11.98 1.76
CA GLN A 372 -16.56 -11.40 2.23
C GLN A 372 -15.66 -11.18 1.02
N ILE A 373 -15.11 -9.97 0.93
CA ILE A 373 -14.15 -9.62 -0.10
C ILE A 373 -12.89 -9.13 0.62
N GLY A 374 -11.72 -9.44 0.04
CA GLY A 374 -10.50 -8.74 0.41
C GLY A 374 -10.74 -7.24 0.39
N SER A 375 -10.27 -6.54 1.42
CA SER A 375 -10.38 -5.09 1.55
C SER A 375 -9.01 -4.61 1.99
N GLN A 376 -8.43 -3.72 1.20
CA GLN A 376 -7.10 -3.14 1.29
C GLN A 376 -7.19 -1.63 1.08
N ASN A 377 -7.98 -0.96 1.93
CA ASN A 377 -8.22 0.47 1.81
C ASN A 377 -7.10 1.26 2.52
N LEU A 378 -6.74 2.41 1.94
CA LEU A 378 -5.71 3.32 2.43
C LEU A 378 -6.35 4.63 2.91
N ILE A 379 -6.19 4.94 4.20
CA ILE A 379 -6.76 6.13 4.85
C ILE A 379 -5.61 6.99 5.37
N PHE A 380 -5.34 8.15 4.74
CA PHE A 380 -4.19 8.96 5.16
C PHE A 380 -4.32 10.47 5.01
N HIS A 381 -3.58 11.23 5.81
CA HIS A 381 -3.58 12.71 5.78
C HIS A 381 -4.98 13.36 5.92
N ASN A 382 -5.94 12.71 6.57
CA ASN A 382 -7.25 13.31 6.82
C ASN A 382 -7.25 14.07 8.15
N ASP A 383 -7.96 15.20 8.18
CA ASP A 383 -8.32 15.91 9.40
C ASP A 383 -9.71 15.42 9.85
N ILE A 384 -9.80 14.68 10.95
CA ILE A 384 -11.08 14.18 11.47
C ILE A 384 -11.33 14.83 12.81
N LEU A 385 -12.43 15.59 12.89
CA LEU A 385 -12.67 16.55 13.97
C LEU A 385 -14.08 16.41 14.56
N ASP A 386 -14.20 16.68 15.86
CA ASP A 386 -15.48 16.96 16.56
C ASP A 386 -16.51 15.81 16.45
N TYR A 387 -16.40 14.79 17.31
CA TYR A 387 -17.42 13.75 17.43
C TYR A 387 -18.63 14.28 18.24
N ARG A 388 -19.85 14.09 17.71
CA ARG A 388 -21.11 14.59 18.30
C ARG A 388 -22.09 13.49 18.69
N GLY A 389 -21.68 12.24 18.53
CA GLY A 389 -22.51 11.08 18.83
C GLY A 389 -22.68 10.80 20.32
N PRO A 390 -23.45 9.75 20.65
CA PRO A 390 -23.60 9.29 22.02
C PRO A 390 -22.24 8.85 22.61
N ALA A 391 -22.06 9.08 23.90
CA ALA A 391 -20.87 8.67 24.64
C ALA A 391 -20.56 7.17 24.44
N GLU A 392 -19.30 6.81 24.19
CA GLU A 392 -18.78 5.43 24.12
C GLU A 392 -19.41 4.53 23.02
N LYS A 393 -20.10 5.11 22.03
CA LYS A 393 -20.78 4.36 20.95
C LYS A 393 -20.13 4.48 19.57
N GLY A 394 -19.37 5.54 19.30
CA GLY A 394 -18.77 5.80 18.00
C GLY A 394 -17.25 5.70 17.98
N ALA A 395 -16.68 5.84 16.80
CA ALA A 395 -15.23 5.94 16.58
C ALA A 395 -14.93 6.94 15.45
N PHE A 396 -13.72 7.50 15.37
CA PHE A 396 -13.36 8.37 14.24
C PHE A 396 -13.25 7.50 12.97
N ILE A 397 -12.47 6.42 13.08
CA ILE A 397 -12.34 5.40 12.04
C ILE A 397 -12.75 4.06 12.65
N LYS A 398 -13.76 3.42 12.06
CA LYS A 398 -14.15 2.04 12.37
C LYS A 398 -13.79 1.18 11.16
N SER A 399 -12.96 0.16 11.35
CA SER A 399 -12.65 -0.78 10.27
C SER A 399 -12.70 -2.23 10.74
N ASN A 400 -13.21 -3.13 9.90
CA ASN A 400 -12.99 -4.57 10.06
C ASN A 400 -12.34 -5.18 8.79
N SER A 401 -11.77 -4.34 7.93
CA SER A 401 -11.17 -4.74 6.67
C SER A 401 -10.07 -5.78 6.85
N HIS A 402 -9.92 -6.64 5.84
CA HIS A 402 -8.97 -7.76 5.88
C HIS A 402 -7.54 -7.23 6.01
N HIS A 403 -7.18 -6.22 5.22
CA HIS A 403 -5.96 -5.42 5.35
C HIS A 403 -6.36 -3.95 5.47
N ILE A 404 -5.88 -3.25 6.49
CA ILE A 404 -6.20 -1.84 6.70
C ILE A 404 -4.93 -1.04 6.96
N ILE A 405 -4.80 0.07 6.24
CA ILE A 405 -3.67 1.00 6.36
C ILE A 405 -4.21 2.38 6.70
N ILE A 406 -3.91 2.86 7.91
CA ILE A 406 -4.37 4.15 8.45
C ILE A 406 -3.14 4.96 8.85
N ARG A 407 -2.79 5.99 8.08
CA ARG A 407 -1.53 6.71 8.28
C ARG A 407 -1.65 8.22 8.34
N ASP A 408 -0.86 8.86 9.19
CA ASP A 408 -0.63 10.32 9.16
C ASP A 408 -1.93 11.16 9.24
N ASN A 409 -3.00 10.63 9.83
CA ASN A 409 -4.24 11.38 10.04
C ASN A 409 -4.13 12.26 11.29
N PHE A 410 -4.88 13.36 11.33
CA PHE A 410 -5.03 14.22 12.49
C PHE A 410 -6.42 14.03 13.09
N LEU A 411 -6.49 13.44 14.29
CA LEU A 411 -7.72 13.05 14.96
C LEU A 411 -7.91 13.92 16.20
N GLU A 412 -8.80 14.90 16.12
CA GLU A 412 -9.01 15.85 17.22
C GLU A 412 -10.47 15.87 17.67
N ASN A 413 -10.71 15.48 18.93
CA ASN A 413 -12.04 15.62 19.52
C ASN A 413 -12.20 16.96 20.24
N ASN A 414 -13.40 17.52 20.19
CA ASN A 414 -13.71 18.79 20.81
C ASN A 414 -13.98 18.59 22.32
N PRO A 415 -13.19 19.20 23.22
CA PRO A 415 -13.31 18.99 24.66
C PRO A 415 -14.56 19.64 25.28
N PHE A 416 -15.21 20.59 24.59
CA PHE A 416 -16.38 21.31 25.13
C PHE A 416 -17.60 20.41 25.36
N TYR A 417 -17.64 19.24 24.71
CA TYR A 417 -18.71 18.27 24.89
C TYR A 417 -18.38 17.18 25.93
N GLY A 418 -17.16 17.20 26.52
CA GLY A 418 -16.74 16.31 27.61
C GLY A 418 -15.59 15.37 27.21
N PRO A 419 -14.70 14.99 28.16
CA PRO A 419 -13.42 14.33 27.86
C PRO A 419 -13.49 12.84 27.45
N ASP A 420 -14.64 12.16 27.54
CA ASP A 420 -14.77 10.70 27.33
C ASP A 420 -15.94 10.30 26.40
N LEU A 421 -16.26 11.11 25.38
CA LEU A 421 -17.45 10.84 24.56
C LEU A 421 -17.24 9.84 23.41
N VAL A 422 -16.06 9.74 22.80
CA VAL A 422 -15.86 8.75 21.73
C VAL A 422 -15.24 7.47 22.29
N ARG A 423 -15.67 6.30 21.82
CA ARG A 423 -15.10 5.03 22.27
C ARG A 423 -13.64 4.94 21.88
N ALA A 424 -13.34 5.18 20.60
CA ALA A 424 -11.96 5.19 20.13
C ALA A 424 -11.73 6.17 19.01
N PHE A 425 -10.50 6.64 18.86
CA PHE A 425 -10.10 7.29 17.62
C PHE A 425 -10.07 6.28 16.47
N ILE A 426 -9.37 5.15 16.63
CA ILE A 426 -9.39 4.05 15.65
C ILE A 426 -9.90 2.79 16.32
N ASP A 427 -10.98 2.23 15.79
CA ASP A 427 -11.58 0.97 16.21
C ASP A 427 -11.48 -0.07 15.08
N CYS A 428 -10.57 -1.02 15.24
CA CYS A 428 -10.36 -2.18 14.38
C CYS A 428 -10.96 -3.46 14.97
N THR A 429 -12.01 -3.37 15.80
CA THR A 429 -12.68 -4.52 16.45
C THR A 429 -13.99 -4.89 15.77
N ASN A 430 -14.50 -6.08 16.06
CA ASN A 430 -15.84 -6.51 15.65
C ASN A 430 -16.96 -6.02 16.58
N ALA A 431 -16.66 -5.18 17.60
CA ALA A 431 -17.66 -4.67 18.52
C ALA A 431 -18.75 -3.88 17.78
N ASP A 432 -20.01 -4.13 18.12
CA ASP A 432 -21.22 -3.59 17.47
C ASP A 432 -21.39 -3.98 15.99
N LEU A 433 -20.62 -4.97 15.51
CA LEU A 433 -20.80 -5.59 14.21
C LEU A 433 -21.30 -7.04 14.40
N THR A 434 -21.99 -7.59 13.41
CA THR A 434 -22.54 -8.96 13.47
C THR A 434 -21.90 -9.87 12.44
N ASN A 435 -21.38 -11.03 12.88
CA ASN A 435 -20.86 -12.11 12.01
C ASN A 435 -19.78 -11.65 11.02
N LEU A 436 -18.76 -10.97 11.51
CA LEU A 436 -17.64 -10.47 10.71
C LEU A 436 -16.34 -11.17 11.06
N ASN A 437 -15.55 -11.46 10.02
CA ASN A 437 -14.19 -11.93 10.16
C ASN A 437 -13.27 -10.80 10.65
N VAL A 438 -12.12 -11.21 11.15
CA VAL A 438 -11.16 -10.38 11.87
C VAL A 438 -10.19 -9.71 10.89
N PRO A 439 -9.77 -8.45 11.13
CA PRO A 439 -8.68 -7.85 10.37
C PRO A 439 -7.42 -8.71 10.46
N LEU A 440 -6.82 -9.11 9.34
CA LEU A 440 -5.59 -9.91 9.35
C LEU A 440 -4.34 -9.03 9.38
N VAL A 441 -4.33 -7.92 8.64
CA VAL A 441 -3.18 -7.02 8.58
C VAL A 441 -3.63 -5.61 8.94
N VAL A 442 -3.04 -5.04 9.99
CA VAL A 442 -3.35 -3.71 10.49
C VAL A 442 -2.09 -2.87 10.50
N ASP A 443 -2.08 -1.76 9.77
CA ASP A 443 -1.01 -0.76 9.80
C ASP A 443 -1.58 0.58 10.25
N ILE A 444 -1.18 1.03 11.43
CA ILE A 444 -1.58 2.30 12.02
C ILE A 444 -0.31 3.10 12.32
N THR A 445 0.06 4.05 11.47
CA THR A 445 1.36 4.74 11.59
C THR A 445 1.26 6.26 11.45
N GLY A 446 2.01 7.02 12.23
CA GLY A 446 2.09 8.49 12.10
C GLY A 446 0.82 9.29 12.46
N ASN A 447 -0.26 8.62 12.89
CA ASN A 447 -1.49 9.31 13.29
C ASN A 447 -1.26 10.16 14.54
N ARG A 448 -1.76 11.40 14.51
CA ARG A 448 -1.71 12.37 15.61
C ARG A 448 -3.09 12.44 16.24
N ILE A 449 -3.16 12.29 17.56
CA ILE A 449 -4.43 12.23 18.30
C ILE A 449 -4.47 13.29 19.41
N SER A 450 -5.65 13.85 19.65
CA SER A 450 -5.90 14.75 20.79
C SER A 450 -6.42 13.98 22.01
N GLU A 451 -6.85 14.72 23.03
CA GLU A 451 -7.68 14.21 24.14
C GLU A 451 -9.12 14.01 23.68
N GLY A 452 -9.95 13.30 24.46
CA GLY A 452 -11.40 13.22 24.21
C GLY A 452 -11.93 11.85 23.80
N ALA A 453 -11.11 10.79 23.85
CA ALA A 453 -11.49 9.42 23.56
C ALA A 453 -11.26 8.50 24.77
N GLN A 454 -12.09 7.47 24.94
CA GLN A 454 -11.85 6.43 25.94
C GLN A 454 -10.62 5.59 25.56
N TYR A 455 -10.47 5.29 24.26
CA TYR A 455 -9.32 4.58 23.72
C TYR A 455 -8.64 5.34 22.57
N SER A 456 -7.32 5.29 22.50
CA SER A 456 -6.60 5.79 21.32
C SER A 456 -6.80 4.84 20.15
N TYR A 457 -6.43 3.58 20.35
CA TYR A 457 -6.62 2.50 19.38
C TYR A 457 -7.30 1.31 20.06
N LEU A 458 -8.33 0.78 19.42
CA LEU A 458 -8.99 -0.49 19.76
C LEU A 458 -8.71 -1.49 18.63
N ILE A 459 -8.09 -2.61 18.94
CA ILE A 459 -7.65 -3.58 17.92
C ILE A 459 -8.23 -4.95 18.26
N ASN A 460 -8.81 -5.65 17.27
CA ASN A 460 -9.24 -7.04 17.47
C ASN A 460 -8.03 -7.92 17.83
N GLU A 461 -8.14 -8.83 18.77
CA GLU A 461 -7.00 -9.69 19.16
C GLU A 461 -6.57 -10.70 18.08
N ASP A 462 -7.43 -11.04 17.13
CA ASP A 462 -7.22 -12.11 16.13
C ASP A 462 -6.47 -11.65 14.86
N PHE A 463 -5.75 -10.53 14.89
CA PHE A 463 -4.91 -10.11 13.77
C PHE A 463 -3.75 -11.08 13.49
N LYS A 464 -3.26 -11.13 12.25
CA LYS A 464 -2.02 -11.82 11.85
C LYS A 464 -0.80 -10.90 11.90
N SER A 465 -0.94 -9.66 11.45
CA SER A 465 0.14 -8.68 11.45
C SER A 465 -0.37 -7.33 11.95
N LEU A 466 0.37 -6.72 12.89
CA LEU A 466 0.13 -5.37 13.38
C LEU A 466 1.40 -4.54 13.27
N ASN A 467 1.34 -3.44 12.54
CA ASN A 467 2.34 -2.39 12.58
C ASN A 467 1.72 -1.14 13.22
N LEU A 468 2.25 -0.70 14.35
CA LEU A 468 1.79 0.50 15.04
C LEU A 468 2.96 1.43 15.37
N ILE A 469 2.94 2.62 14.77
CA ILE A 469 3.94 3.66 15.01
C ILE A 469 3.21 4.95 15.38
N GLU A 470 3.25 5.35 16.65
CA GLU A 470 2.62 6.61 17.05
C GLU A 470 3.50 7.80 16.64
N ALA A 471 2.87 8.88 16.18
CA ALA A 471 3.56 10.14 16.00
C ALA A 471 4.02 10.71 17.35
N PRO A 472 5.13 11.49 17.39
CA PRO A 472 5.54 12.19 18.60
C PRO A 472 4.41 13.06 19.15
N LEU A 473 4.00 12.77 20.39
CA LEU A 473 2.88 13.47 21.02
C LEU A 473 3.35 14.76 21.68
N SER A 474 2.60 15.85 21.49
CA SER A 474 2.79 17.11 22.20
C SER A 474 2.07 17.15 23.56
N LEU A 475 1.31 16.09 23.90
CA LEU A 475 0.51 15.99 25.11
C LEU A 475 1.23 15.21 26.23
N PRO A 476 1.03 15.60 27.50
CA PRO A 476 1.50 14.81 28.64
C PRO A 476 0.93 13.39 28.66
N SER A 477 1.71 12.43 29.16
CA SER A 477 1.38 11.00 29.14
C SER A 477 0.07 10.59 29.81
N ASN A 478 -0.38 11.38 30.78
CA ASN A 478 -1.59 11.16 31.58
C ASN A 478 -2.86 11.73 30.93
N ARG A 479 -2.74 12.46 29.83
CA ARG A 479 -3.86 13.08 29.11
C ARG A 479 -4.25 12.31 27.84
N ILE A 480 -3.41 11.35 27.44
CA ILE A 480 -3.63 10.51 26.27
C ILE A 480 -4.47 9.30 26.66
N ALA A 481 -5.51 9.04 25.88
CA ALA A 481 -6.34 7.85 26.01
C ALA A 481 -5.51 6.58 25.88
N LYS A 482 -5.82 5.55 26.67
CA LYS A 482 -5.09 4.29 26.59
C LYS A 482 -5.49 3.54 25.33
N SER A 483 -4.61 2.72 24.76
CA SER A 483 -5.03 1.77 23.73
C SER A 483 -5.29 0.40 24.32
N SER A 484 -6.13 -0.39 23.65
CA SER A 484 -6.43 -1.75 24.07
C SER A 484 -6.69 -2.68 22.90
N PHE A 485 -6.42 -3.97 23.11
CA PHE A 485 -7.03 -4.99 22.29
C PHE A 485 -8.37 -5.42 22.87
N ALA A 486 -9.22 -5.99 22.03
CA ALA A 486 -10.52 -6.53 22.41
C ALA A 486 -10.67 -7.96 21.87
N VAL A 487 -11.31 -8.81 22.66
CA VAL A 487 -11.60 -10.18 22.25
C VAL A 487 -12.56 -10.21 21.07
N ASN A 488 -12.45 -11.23 20.23
CA ASN A 488 -13.34 -11.40 19.09
C ASN A 488 -14.75 -11.82 19.53
N SER A 489 -15.54 -10.83 19.93
CA SER A 489 -16.95 -10.98 20.22
C SER A 489 -17.73 -9.74 19.79
N ASN A 490 -19.02 -9.89 19.54
CA ASN A 490 -19.90 -8.77 19.18
C ASN A 490 -20.11 -7.78 20.35
N ILE A 491 -19.61 -8.10 21.55
CA ILE A 491 -19.66 -7.28 22.75
C ILE A 491 -18.25 -6.81 23.09
N PHE A 492 -18.10 -5.52 23.38
CA PHE A 492 -16.81 -4.98 23.79
C PHE A 492 -16.36 -5.58 25.13
N THR A 493 -15.31 -6.41 25.10
CA THR A 493 -14.58 -6.84 26.30
C THR A 493 -13.09 -6.55 26.07
N PRO A 494 -12.53 -5.49 26.68
CA PRO A 494 -11.11 -5.19 26.56
C PRO A 494 -10.32 -6.31 27.21
N THR A 495 -9.36 -6.86 26.48
CA THR A 495 -8.39 -7.78 27.05
C THR A 495 -7.12 -7.00 27.40
N ARG A 496 -6.25 -7.57 28.25
CA ARG A 496 -4.87 -7.10 28.45
C ARG A 496 -3.84 -8.14 27.99
N ASN A 497 -4.35 -9.25 27.45
CA ASN A 497 -3.61 -10.41 27.01
C ASN A 497 -4.06 -10.80 25.61
N ILE A 498 -3.15 -10.78 24.64
CA ILE A 498 -3.40 -11.42 23.34
C ILE A 498 -2.97 -12.88 23.50
N PRO A 499 -3.86 -13.87 23.31
CA PRO A 499 -3.43 -15.24 23.19
C PRO A 499 -2.54 -15.37 21.95
N ILE A 500 -1.28 -15.75 22.18
CA ILE A 500 -0.39 -16.28 21.14
C ILE A 500 -0.71 -17.77 21.09
N THR A 501 -1.65 -18.15 20.23
CA THR A 501 -2.07 -19.54 20.10
C THR A 501 -0.95 -20.33 19.41
N PHE A 502 -0.44 -21.37 20.07
CA PHE A 502 0.50 -22.31 19.46
C PHE A 502 -0.30 -23.21 18.48
N GLY A 503 0.01 -23.15 17.18
CA GLY A 503 -0.60 -24.00 16.15
C GLY A 503 -1.17 -23.27 14.93
N GLU A 504 -1.26 -21.93 14.97
CA GLU A 504 -1.53 -21.09 13.80
C GLU A 504 -0.27 -20.27 13.44
N LEU A 505 -0.21 -19.68 12.24
CA LEU A 505 0.91 -18.83 11.83
C LEU A 505 1.22 -17.77 12.91
N PRO A 506 2.50 -17.54 13.27
CA PRO A 506 2.85 -16.55 14.30
C PRO A 506 2.29 -15.16 13.99
N LYS A 507 1.79 -14.47 15.02
CA LYS A 507 1.38 -13.06 14.91
C LYS A 507 2.63 -12.17 14.81
N ILE A 508 2.70 -11.31 13.79
CA ILE A 508 3.78 -10.32 13.63
C ILE A 508 3.32 -9.01 14.28
N ILE A 509 4.13 -8.45 15.18
CA ILE A 509 3.79 -7.19 15.85
C ILE A 509 5.00 -6.26 15.89
N ASN A 510 4.86 -5.09 15.26
CA ASN A 510 5.84 -4.02 15.25
C ASN A 510 5.28 -2.81 16.00
N PHE A 511 5.93 -2.41 17.09
CA PHE A 511 5.62 -1.18 17.82
C PHE A 511 6.79 -0.21 17.80
N SER A 512 6.51 1.06 17.52
CA SER A 512 7.46 2.15 17.75
C SER A 512 6.73 3.35 18.33
N ASN A 513 7.34 3.98 19.35
CA ASN A 513 6.76 5.12 20.07
C ASN A 513 5.33 4.90 20.61
N ALA A 514 4.87 3.65 20.82
CA ALA A 514 3.50 3.29 21.20
C ALA A 514 3.14 3.66 22.65
N THR A 515 3.20 4.96 22.97
CA THR A 515 3.01 5.50 24.29
C THR A 515 1.58 5.40 24.79
N SER A 516 0.57 5.14 23.96
CA SER A 516 -0.80 4.89 24.43
C SER A 516 -0.99 3.52 25.09
N PHE A 517 -0.08 2.55 24.87
CA PHE A 517 -0.14 1.18 25.41
C PHE A 517 0.56 1.00 26.78
N ARG A 518 0.52 1.99 27.68
CA ARG A 518 1.36 2.01 28.93
C ARG A 518 1.03 0.95 29.99
N GLU A 519 -0.18 0.38 29.99
CA GLU A 519 -0.69 -0.52 31.05
C GLU A 519 -0.99 -1.94 30.57
N TRP A 520 -0.65 -2.24 29.32
CA TRP A 520 -0.85 -3.56 28.76
C TRP A 520 0.13 -4.55 29.38
N GLN A 521 -0.43 -5.50 30.15
CA GLN A 521 0.36 -6.46 30.91
C GLN A 521 1.15 -7.38 29.98
N SER A 522 0.60 -7.73 28.81
CA SER A 522 1.29 -8.58 27.84
C SER A 522 2.48 -7.94 27.13
N PHE A 523 2.70 -6.62 27.16
CA PHE A 523 4.00 -6.03 26.75
C PHE A 523 4.97 -5.89 27.93
N LYS A 524 4.45 -5.89 29.16
CA LYS A 524 5.23 -6.10 30.38
C LYS A 524 5.56 -7.59 30.62
N THR A 525 4.89 -8.52 29.93
CA THR A 525 5.06 -9.99 30.03
C THR A 525 5.22 -10.69 28.67
N SER A 526 5.54 -9.98 27.57
CA SER A 526 5.87 -10.63 26.30
C SER A 526 7.25 -11.26 26.48
N ASN A 527 7.26 -12.56 26.68
CA ASN A 527 8.46 -13.31 27.04
C ASN A 527 9.32 -13.69 25.82
N ILE A 528 8.97 -13.24 24.60
CA ILE A 528 9.64 -13.60 23.35
C ILE A 528 9.57 -12.41 22.38
N ILE A 529 10.75 -11.93 21.97
CA ILE A 529 10.93 -11.21 20.71
C ILE A 529 11.77 -12.17 19.86
N GLU A 530 11.20 -12.71 18.79
CA GLU A 530 11.98 -13.46 17.80
C GLU A 530 12.72 -12.49 16.90
N ASN A 531 14.03 -12.71 16.76
CA ASN A 531 14.79 -12.10 15.68
C ASN A 531 14.39 -12.79 14.37
N SER A 532 13.74 -12.06 13.46
CA SER A 532 13.20 -12.56 12.20
C SER A 532 14.26 -13.00 11.17
N PHE A 533 15.55 -12.94 11.50
CA PHE A 533 16.64 -13.35 10.61
C PHE A 533 17.24 -14.73 10.92
N ASP A 534 17.18 -15.24 12.16
CA ASP A 534 17.92 -16.46 12.55
C ASP A 534 17.23 -17.39 13.57
N GLY A 535 16.02 -17.05 14.04
CA GLY A 535 15.28 -17.87 15.00
C GLY A 535 15.79 -17.80 16.44
N SER A 536 16.65 -16.83 16.78
CA SER A 536 17.12 -16.61 18.16
C SER A 536 16.07 -15.97 19.08
N MET A 537 16.00 -16.43 20.34
CA MET A 537 15.16 -15.86 21.40
C MET A 537 15.93 -14.81 22.21
N ILE A 538 15.41 -13.58 22.30
CA ILE A 538 15.98 -12.50 23.14
C ILE A 538 15.03 -12.21 24.33
N ILE A 539 15.52 -12.38 25.57
CA ILE A 539 14.79 -12.03 26.80
C ILE A 539 15.46 -10.82 27.47
N ASN A 540 14.72 -9.70 27.62
CA ASN A 540 15.19 -8.54 28.37
C ASN A 540 14.83 -8.69 29.86
N PRO A 541 15.81 -8.79 30.77
CA PRO A 541 15.51 -9.08 32.15
C PRO A 541 14.87 -7.89 32.90
N SER A 542 15.08 -6.61 32.59
CA SER A 542 14.76 -5.47 33.51
C SER A 542 13.31 -5.25 33.98
N ASN A 543 12.38 -6.18 33.75
CA ASN A 543 10.97 -6.05 34.11
C ASN A 543 10.46 -6.83 35.36
N ILE A 544 11.17 -7.69 36.17
CA ILE A 544 10.59 -8.58 37.26
C ILE A 544 10.66 -8.14 38.69
N SER A 545 10.56 -6.85 38.91
CA SER A 545 10.47 -6.36 40.27
C SER A 545 9.12 -6.61 40.99
N ASP A 546 8.01 -6.95 40.31
CA ASP A 546 6.66 -6.90 40.94
C ASP A 546 5.95 -8.27 41.14
N LEU A 547 6.62 -9.27 41.71
CA LEU A 547 5.98 -10.53 42.13
C LEU A 547 6.24 -10.81 43.61
N GLY A 548 5.47 -10.19 44.49
CA GLY A 548 5.29 -10.71 45.85
C GLY A 548 4.24 -11.81 45.83
N MET A 549 4.61 -13.07 46.14
CA MET A 549 3.78 -14.09 46.81
C MET A 549 4.45 -15.48 46.90
N THR A 550 4.17 -16.18 48.00
CA THR A 550 4.52 -17.57 48.37
C THR A 550 3.59 -18.58 47.67
N PHE A 551 4.08 -19.73 47.19
CA PHE A 551 3.22 -20.73 46.52
C PHE A 551 3.44 -22.19 46.99
N SER A 552 2.32 -22.87 47.27
CA SER A 552 2.20 -24.33 47.33
C SER A 552 1.44 -24.85 46.11
N GLN A 553 1.97 -25.90 45.49
CA GLN A 553 1.40 -26.76 44.43
C GLN A 553 1.16 -26.16 43.03
N THR A 554 2.02 -26.64 42.11
CA THR A 554 1.83 -26.83 40.65
C THR A 554 1.16 -25.72 39.84
N THR A 555 1.97 -24.76 39.38
CA THR A 555 1.82 -24.06 38.07
C THR A 555 3.21 -23.56 37.61
N ARG A 556 3.44 -23.54 36.29
CA ARG A 556 4.73 -23.37 35.59
C ARG A 556 5.28 -21.92 35.69
N PHE A 557 6.61 -21.72 35.74
CA PHE A 557 7.37 -20.50 36.14
C PHE A 557 8.10 -19.85 34.91
N ASN A 558 8.04 -18.53 34.59
CA ASN A 558 8.80 -17.30 35.06
C ASN A 558 10.24 -17.16 34.44
N PRO A 559 11.06 -16.05 34.44
CA PRO A 559 10.98 -14.68 35.06
C PRO A 559 11.64 -13.48 34.24
N LYS A 560 11.78 -12.26 34.81
CA LYS A 560 12.41 -11.01 34.29
C LYS A 560 13.53 -10.43 35.24
N VAL A 561 14.82 -10.70 35.06
CA VAL A 561 15.94 -10.45 36.02
C VAL A 561 15.87 -11.33 37.26
N ILE A 562 16.88 -12.18 37.36
CA ILE A 562 17.26 -12.89 38.57
C ILE A 562 18.25 -11.97 39.30
N LYS A 563 17.84 -11.42 40.45
CA LYS A 563 18.77 -10.75 41.37
C LYS A 563 18.95 -11.67 42.58
N LEU A 564 20.05 -12.42 42.62
CA LEU A 564 20.40 -13.23 43.79
C LEU A 564 20.96 -12.30 44.85
N LYS A 565 20.36 -12.32 46.04
CA LYS A 565 20.87 -11.64 47.24
C LYS A 565 21.42 -12.72 48.16
N GLY A 566 22.61 -12.46 48.71
CA GLY A 566 23.41 -13.42 49.47
C GLY A 566 22.68 -14.27 50.51
N ASP A 567 23.23 -15.48 50.67
CA ASP A 567 23.10 -16.44 51.77
C ASP A 567 22.09 -17.60 51.64
N THR A 568 21.50 -17.86 50.47
CA THR A 568 20.89 -19.19 50.18
C THR A 568 21.00 -19.54 48.69
N ALA A 569 21.45 -20.77 48.39
CA ALA A 569 21.54 -21.30 47.02
C ALA A 569 20.14 -21.30 46.38
N ASN A 570 19.94 -20.48 45.34
CA ASN A 570 18.63 -20.28 44.70
C ASN A 570 18.71 -20.62 43.21
N PHE A 571 18.14 -21.77 42.85
CA PHE A 571 18.05 -22.29 41.49
C PHE A 571 17.09 -21.45 40.62
N SER A 572 17.58 -20.83 39.55
CA SER A 572 16.72 -20.27 38.51
C SER A 572 16.51 -21.31 37.40
N ARG A 573 15.30 -21.85 37.26
CA ARG A 573 14.99 -22.90 36.28
C ARG A 573 14.26 -22.34 35.07
N ILE A 574 14.84 -22.51 33.88
CA ILE A 574 14.30 -22.17 32.56
C ILE A 574 13.86 -23.48 31.89
N GLN A 575 12.59 -23.59 31.47
CA GLN A 575 12.10 -24.74 30.71
C GLN A 575 12.41 -24.55 29.21
N ILE A 576 12.99 -25.58 28.59
CA ILE A 576 13.22 -25.70 27.16
C ILE A 576 12.33 -26.86 26.68
N SER A 577 11.15 -26.55 26.16
CA SER A 577 10.20 -27.58 25.70
C SER A 577 9.64 -27.24 24.33
N GLN A 578 9.79 -28.18 23.38
CA GLN A 578 8.99 -28.25 22.16
C GLN A 578 8.42 -29.67 22.11
N LYS A 579 7.10 -29.82 22.31
CA LYS A 579 6.43 -31.12 22.27
C LYS A 579 5.90 -31.33 20.85
N ILE A 580 6.44 -32.30 20.11
CA ILE A 580 5.86 -32.74 18.84
C ILE A 580 4.65 -33.63 19.16
N THR A 581 3.45 -33.22 18.75
CA THR A 581 2.29 -34.10 18.64
C THR A 581 2.11 -34.47 17.18
N GLU A 582 1.81 -35.74 16.90
CA GLU A 582 1.97 -36.45 15.61
C GLU A 582 1.12 -35.96 14.40
N GLU A 583 0.74 -34.68 14.30
CA GLU A 583 -0.04 -34.16 13.16
C GLU A 583 0.57 -32.95 12.44
N SER A 584 1.90 -32.80 12.43
CA SER A 584 2.53 -31.72 11.64
C SER A 584 3.80 -32.19 10.92
N ASN A 585 3.82 -32.07 9.59
CA ASN A 585 5.01 -32.19 8.74
C ASN A 585 5.94 -30.96 8.86
N ASP A 586 6.03 -30.39 10.05
CA ASP A 586 6.69 -29.10 10.29
C ASP A 586 8.11 -29.34 10.82
N THR A 587 9.10 -28.66 10.26
CA THR A 587 10.54 -28.83 10.52
C THR A 587 11.00 -28.29 11.89
N ASN A 588 10.09 -28.19 12.84
CA ASN A 588 10.26 -27.67 14.19
C ASN A 588 10.77 -28.76 15.15
N VAL A 589 11.95 -29.29 14.84
CA VAL A 589 12.68 -30.25 15.69
C VAL A 589 13.63 -29.46 16.59
N LEU A 590 13.54 -29.64 17.91
CA LEU A 590 14.50 -29.09 18.86
C LEU A 590 15.92 -29.48 18.39
N PRO A 591 16.83 -28.52 18.14
CA PRO A 591 18.15 -28.81 17.62
C PRO A 591 18.87 -29.74 18.60
N LYS A 592 19.49 -30.80 18.06
CA LYS A 592 20.16 -31.81 18.90
C LYS A 592 21.25 -31.23 19.77
N LYS A 593 21.83 -30.09 19.41
CA LYS A 593 22.84 -29.37 20.19
C LYS A 593 22.48 -27.90 20.28
N LEU A 594 22.89 -27.27 21.37
CA LEU A 594 22.66 -25.84 21.64
C LEU A 594 23.97 -25.12 21.92
N LYS A 595 23.97 -23.82 21.63
CA LYS A 595 24.97 -22.86 22.06
C LYS A 595 24.29 -21.80 22.91
N ILE A 596 24.85 -21.50 24.08
CA ILE A 596 24.27 -20.58 25.04
C ILE A 596 25.30 -19.50 25.37
N LYS A 597 24.93 -18.24 25.22
CA LYS A 597 25.76 -17.09 25.63
C LYS A 597 25.07 -16.33 26.75
N ILE A 598 25.83 -15.89 27.74
CA ILE A 598 25.30 -15.21 28.92
C ILE A 598 26.16 -14.01 29.24
N VAL A 599 25.51 -12.87 29.47
CA VAL A 599 26.18 -11.66 29.95
C VAL A 599 25.84 -11.46 31.41
N VAL A 600 26.86 -11.24 32.22
CA VAL A 600 26.74 -11.08 33.67
C VAL A 600 27.42 -9.80 34.10
N ARG A 601 26.82 -9.06 35.04
CA ARG A 601 27.52 -8.03 35.81
C ARG A 601 27.98 -8.61 37.14
N ASN A 602 29.29 -8.62 37.39
CA ASN A 602 29.85 -9.12 38.64
C ASN A 602 30.01 -7.98 39.65
N GLY A 603 29.62 -8.23 40.91
CA GLY A 603 29.84 -7.30 42.02
C GLY A 603 31.31 -7.22 42.49
N ARG A 604 32.17 -8.17 42.09
CA ARG A 604 33.62 -8.19 42.34
C ARG A 604 34.38 -8.64 41.10
N ALA A 605 35.59 -8.09 40.93
CA ALA A 605 36.59 -8.64 40.01
C ALA A 605 37.23 -9.88 40.66
N SER A 606 36.63 -11.06 40.51
CA SER A 606 37.31 -12.30 40.86
C SER A 606 37.07 -13.36 39.78
N ASP A 607 38.13 -14.03 39.38
CA ASP A 607 38.17 -14.90 38.20
C ASP A 607 37.73 -16.34 38.51
N VAL A 608 36.94 -16.56 39.57
CA VAL A 608 36.65 -17.91 40.09
C VAL A 608 35.17 -18.11 40.41
N GLU A 609 34.55 -19.02 39.64
CA GLU A 609 33.32 -19.77 39.92
C GLU A 609 31.99 -18.99 40.04
N ASP A 610 31.68 -18.11 39.07
CA ASP A 610 30.47 -17.27 39.14
C ASP A 610 29.16 -17.99 38.79
N PHE A 611 29.17 -19.06 37.97
CA PHE A 611 27.94 -19.74 37.50
C PHE A 611 28.07 -21.26 37.36
N TYR A 612 27.02 -21.96 37.81
CA TYR A 612 26.79 -23.38 37.56
C TYR A 612 25.55 -23.58 36.69
N PHE A 613 25.67 -24.42 35.66
CA PHE A 613 24.56 -24.80 34.79
C PHE A 613 24.24 -26.25 35.02
N THR A 614 22.95 -26.55 35.07
CA THR A 614 22.49 -27.93 34.96
C THR A 614 21.39 -28.02 33.91
N ILE A 615 21.29 -29.15 33.24
CA ILE A 615 20.14 -29.51 32.41
C ILE A 615 19.59 -30.82 32.95
N SER A 616 18.27 -30.94 32.97
CA SER A 616 17.57 -32.10 33.52
C SER A 616 16.25 -32.35 32.80
N LYS A 617 15.74 -33.58 32.80
CA LYS A 617 14.44 -33.92 32.16
C LYS A 617 13.21 -33.69 33.06
N ALA A 618 13.42 -33.19 34.27
CA ALA A 618 12.36 -32.98 35.24
C ALA A 618 12.51 -31.64 35.95
N LEU A 619 11.38 -30.99 36.22
CA LEU A 619 11.35 -29.71 36.94
C LEU A 619 11.99 -29.80 38.33
N ARG A 620 11.98 -30.97 38.98
CA ARG A 620 12.66 -31.27 40.26
C ARG A 620 13.46 -32.56 40.11
N PRO A 621 14.66 -32.49 39.52
CA PRO A 621 15.40 -33.68 39.19
C PRO A 621 16.08 -34.29 40.41
N THR A 622 16.10 -35.62 40.49
CA THR A 622 17.01 -36.36 41.38
C THR A 622 18.39 -36.60 40.74
N SER A 623 18.51 -36.32 39.44
CA SER A 623 19.74 -36.43 38.63
C SER A 623 19.72 -35.43 37.47
N THR A 624 20.86 -34.86 37.10
CA THR A 624 21.02 -33.94 35.98
C THR A 624 21.50 -34.68 34.73
N GLU A 625 20.96 -34.36 33.56
CA GLU A 625 21.45 -34.86 32.26
C GLU A 625 22.79 -34.24 31.90
N TRP A 626 22.98 -32.99 32.29
CA TRP A 626 24.21 -32.27 32.05
C TRP A 626 24.46 -31.32 33.20
N GLU A 627 25.73 -31.13 33.51
CA GLU A 627 26.21 -30.03 34.32
C GLU A 627 27.45 -29.44 33.68
N GLY A 628 27.62 -28.13 33.80
CA GLY A 628 28.80 -27.49 33.27
C GLY A 628 28.94 -26.05 33.71
N ARG A 629 30.10 -25.51 33.36
CA ARG A 629 30.55 -24.18 33.76
C ARG A 629 30.74 -23.33 32.50
N GLY A 630 30.37 -22.06 32.56
CA GLY A 630 30.62 -21.14 31.44
C GLY A 630 32.11 -20.91 31.25
N ARG A 631 32.59 -20.97 30.00
CA ARG A 631 33.96 -20.57 29.67
C ARG A 631 34.00 -19.03 29.63
N TYR A 632 34.87 -18.43 30.42
CA TYR A 632 35.10 -16.98 30.40
C TYR A 632 35.70 -16.58 29.05
N LEU A 633 35.02 -15.68 28.31
CA LEU A 633 35.48 -15.25 26.99
C LEU A 633 36.24 -13.92 27.03
N SER A 634 35.76 -12.92 27.78
CA SER A 634 36.39 -11.60 27.87
C SER A 634 35.72 -10.71 28.94
N SER A 635 36.43 -9.71 29.45
CA SER A 635 35.84 -8.55 30.13
C SER A 635 35.74 -7.37 29.18
N ASN A 636 34.68 -6.58 29.27
CA ASN A 636 34.60 -5.28 28.61
C ASN A 636 34.99 -4.19 29.62
N THR A 637 36.30 -3.93 29.76
CA THR A 637 36.86 -2.98 30.72
C THR A 637 37.02 -1.59 30.12
N SER A 638 35.98 -0.76 30.19
CA SER A 638 36.13 0.68 29.94
C SER A 638 35.38 1.60 30.91
N ASP A 639 34.73 1.07 31.95
CA ASP A 639 34.02 1.87 32.96
C ASP A 639 34.81 1.91 34.29
N PRO A 640 35.27 3.10 34.75
CA PRO A 640 35.97 3.26 36.03
C PRO A 640 35.11 2.94 37.27
N ASN A 641 33.79 2.74 37.12
CA ASN A 641 32.86 2.60 38.24
C ASN A 641 32.51 1.14 38.63
N TYR A 642 33.44 0.19 38.48
CA TYR A 642 33.24 -1.23 38.87
C TYR A 642 32.01 -1.90 38.20
N ASN A 643 31.80 -1.66 36.91
CA ASN A 643 30.76 -2.32 36.10
C ASN A 643 31.35 -3.38 35.17
N ASN A 644 32.02 -4.38 35.74
CA ASN A 644 32.60 -5.45 34.93
C ASN A 644 31.48 -6.35 34.39
N PHE A 645 31.25 -6.27 33.08
CA PHE A 645 30.41 -7.22 32.37
C PHE A 645 31.29 -8.37 31.83
N ASN A 646 30.94 -9.58 32.21
CA ASN A 646 31.58 -10.80 31.77
C ASN A 646 30.65 -11.55 30.82
N ILE A 647 31.21 -12.06 29.72
CA ILE A 647 30.48 -12.88 28.76
C ILE A 647 30.95 -14.33 28.90
N TYR A 648 29.99 -15.23 29.09
CA TYR A 648 30.22 -16.66 29.16
C TYR A 648 29.54 -17.34 27.97
N GLU A 649 30.22 -18.34 27.42
CA GLU A 649 29.67 -19.21 26.39
C GLU A 649 29.69 -20.66 26.87
N ILE A 650 28.58 -21.36 26.58
CA ILE A 650 28.30 -22.70 27.06
C ILE A 650 27.75 -23.52 25.90
N THR A 651 28.29 -24.71 25.72
CA THR A 651 27.79 -25.69 24.75
C THR A 651 27.48 -26.97 25.53
N PRO A 652 26.19 -27.24 25.84
CA PRO A 652 25.83 -28.49 26.49
C PRO A 652 26.26 -29.67 25.62
N THR A 653 26.88 -30.69 26.24
CA THR A 653 27.35 -31.88 25.52
C THR A 653 26.26 -32.94 25.37
N ILE A 654 25.07 -32.70 25.92
CA ILE A 654 23.91 -33.58 25.74
C ILE A 654 23.31 -33.39 24.34
N SER A 655 22.76 -34.48 23.81
CA SER A 655 21.91 -34.43 22.62
C SER A 655 20.45 -34.32 23.04
N PHE A 656 19.79 -33.24 22.65
CA PHE A 656 18.37 -33.06 22.93
C PHE A 656 17.52 -33.97 22.04
N ASP A 657 16.54 -34.64 22.63
CA ASP A 657 15.55 -35.43 21.91
C ASP A 657 14.20 -34.71 21.84
N SER A 658 13.45 -34.91 20.76
CA SER A 658 12.18 -34.24 20.49
C SER A 658 11.01 -34.70 21.36
N ASN A 659 11.22 -35.73 22.18
CA ASN A 659 10.15 -36.37 22.97
C ASN A 659 10.25 -36.04 24.47
N SER A 660 11.30 -35.33 24.88
CA SER A 660 11.56 -35.00 26.28
C SER A 660 11.49 -33.49 26.51
N ASP A 661 10.89 -33.10 27.64
CA ASP A 661 11.05 -31.75 28.17
C ASP A 661 12.41 -31.63 28.85
N TYR A 662 13.17 -30.57 28.54
CA TYR A 662 14.43 -30.27 29.19
C TYR A 662 14.30 -29.01 30.05
N PHE A 663 14.94 -29.01 31.20
CA PHE A 663 14.95 -27.91 32.17
C PHE A 663 16.38 -27.52 32.44
N MET A 664 16.72 -26.27 32.14
CA MET A 664 18.02 -25.68 32.45
C MET A 664 17.94 -24.94 33.78
N SER A 665 18.85 -25.25 34.71
CA SER A 665 19.05 -24.46 35.93
C SER A 665 20.30 -23.63 35.81
N ILE A 666 20.22 -22.38 36.23
CA ILE A 666 21.35 -21.47 36.39
C ILE A 666 21.47 -21.14 37.87
N ASP A 667 22.61 -21.46 38.46
CA ASP A 667 22.98 -21.10 39.82
C ASP A 667 24.12 -20.07 39.76
N ALA A 668 23.78 -18.80 40.01
CA ALA A 668 24.79 -17.76 40.12
C ALA A 668 25.34 -17.74 41.55
N LYS A 669 26.66 -17.68 41.68
CA LYS A 669 27.33 -17.55 42.97
C LYS A 669 27.59 -16.07 43.24
N TYR A 670 27.58 -15.69 44.52
CA TYR A 670 27.84 -14.33 45.00
C TYR A 670 26.82 -13.28 44.50
N ASP A 671 27.11 -11.98 44.67
CA ASP A 671 26.26 -10.85 44.22
C ASP A 671 26.31 -10.62 42.69
N SER A 672 26.31 -11.70 41.91
CA SER A 672 26.39 -11.67 40.44
C SER A 672 24.99 -11.51 39.83
N GLU A 673 24.87 -10.65 38.82
CA GLU A 673 23.58 -10.32 38.20
C GLU A 673 23.58 -10.72 36.72
N VAL A 674 22.68 -11.64 36.32
CA VAL A 674 22.50 -12.04 34.92
C VAL A 674 21.79 -10.93 34.14
N LYS A 675 22.40 -10.47 33.05
CA LYS A 675 21.95 -9.34 32.24
C LYS A 675 21.37 -9.73 30.89
N SER A 676 21.79 -10.86 30.33
CA SER A 676 21.15 -11.46 29.17
C SER A 676 21.53 -12.94 29.05
N ILE A 677 20.65 -13.71 28.40
CA ILE A 677 20.87 -15.10 28.00
C ILE A 677 20.43 -15.20 26.54
N ILE A 678 21.28 -15.79 25.71
CA ILE A 678 21.02 -16.06 24.29
C ILE A 678 21.18 -17.56 24.10
N ILE A 679 20.18 -18.22 23.51
CA ILE A 679 20.20 -19.65 23.18
C ILE A 679 20.06 -19.78 21.67
N GLU A 680 21.01 -20.45 21.05
CA GLU A 680 21.10 -20.63 19.60
C GLU A 680 21.19 -22.13 19.27
N PRO A 681 20.56 -22.60 18.17
CA PRO A 681 20.83 -23.93 17.65
C PRO A 681 22.32 -24.08 17.32
N LEU A 682 22.97 -25.14 17.79
CA LEU A 682 24.30 -25.50 17.33
C LEU A 682 24.15 -26.48 16.17
N VAL A 683 24.24 -25.96 14.94
CA VAL A 683 24.12 -26.74 13.72
C VAL A 683 25.51 -27.28 13.34
N ASP A 684 25.62 -28.59 13.11
CA ASP A 684 26.83 -29.16 12.53
C ASP A 684 26.88 -28.81 11.04
N VAL A 685 28.05 -28.44 10.50
CA VAL A 685 28.22 -27.95 9.13
C VAL A 685 29.22 -28.83 8.39
N ILE A 686 28.92 -29.18 7.15
CA ILE A 686 29.87 -29.79 6.22
C ILE A 686 30.30 -28.74 5.20
N GLN A 687 31.60 -28.53 5.11
CA GLN A 687 32.21 -27.63 4.14
C GLN A 687 33.00 -28.42 3.11
N ILE A 688 33.00 -27.96 1.87
CA ILE A 688 33.77 -28.53 0.76
C ILE A 688 34.59 -27.44 0.10
N GLN A 689 35.90 -27.63 0.00
CA GLN A 689 36.82 -26.62 -0.52
C GLN A 689 37.11 -26.85 -2.00
N ASP A 690 37.31 -25.74 -2.72
CA ASP A 690 37.73 -25.70 -4.11
C ASP A 690 39.02 -26.51 -4.35
N ALA A 691 39.14 -27.07 -5.55
CA ALA A 691 40.32 -27.82 -5.97
C ALA A 691 40.74 -27.40 -7.37
N SER A 692 42.05 -27.41 -7.64
CA SER A 692 42.59 -27.21 -8.98
C SER A 692 43.69 -28.22 -9.31
N VAL A 693 43.74 -28.67 -10.55
CA VAL A 693 44.79 -29.58 -11.04
C VAL A 693 44.92 -29.45 -12.56
N ALA A 694 46.09 -29.76 -13.11
CA ALA A 694 46.28 -29.90 -14.54
C ALA A 694 45.48 -31.09 -15.12
N GLU A 695 45.12 -31.02 -16.39
CA GLU A 695 44.52 -32.13 -17.14
C GLU A 695 45.25 -33.46 -16.94
N GLY A 696 44.49 -34.55 -16.88
CA GLY A 696 44.97 -35.88 -16.48
C GLY A 696 45.29 -36.05 -14.99
N GLY A 697 45.17 -35.00 -14.19
CA GLY A 697 45.39 -35.01 -12.75
C GLY A 697 44.18 -35.45 -11.91
N LEU A 698 44.41 -35.56 -10.60
CA LEU A 698 43.37 -35.85 -9.61
C LEU A 698 42.98 -34.58 -8.86
N LEU A 699 41.77 -34.08 -9.10
CA LEU A 699 41.17 -33.02 -8.30
C LEU A 699 40.83 -33.55 -6.92
N ALA A 700 41.51 -33.04 -5.91
CA ALA A 700 41.32 -33.41 -4.52
C ALA A 700 40.52 -32.32 -3.80
N PHE A 701 39.23 -32.55 -3.55
CA PHE A 701 38.34 -31.65 -2.80
C PHE A 701 38.35 -32.04 -1.32
N PRO A 702 38.95 -31.23 -0.43
CA PRO A 702 38.84 -31.42 1.01
C PRO A 702 37.40 -31.19 1.46
N ILE A 703 36.85 -32.15 2.20
CA ILE A 703 35.62 -32.00 2.97
C ILE A 703 35.97 -31.89 4.43
N THR A 704 35.39 -30.93 5.13
CA THR A 704 35.50 -30.82 6.60
C THR A 704 34.13 -30.78 7.24
N LEU A 705 34.00 -31.47 8.37
CA LEU A 705 32.83 -31.52 9.22
C LEU A 705 33.15 -30.77 10.52
N SER A 706 32.26 -29.87 10.95
CA SER A 706 32.50 -28.98 12.10
C SER A 706 32.75 -29.70 13.43
N ASN A 707 32.24 -30.92 13.62
CA ASN A 707 32.45 -31.75 14.80
C ASN A 707 32.44 -33.25 14.44
N PRO A 708 33.24 -34.12 15.10
CA PRO A 708 33.20 -35.56 14.84
C PRO A 708 31.82 -36.13 15.19
N LEU A 709 31.28 -37.01 14.35
CA LEU A 709 29.99 -37.66 14.56
C LEU A 709 30.12 -39.13 14.96
N PRO A 710 29.17 -39.68 15.74
CA PRO A 710 29.26 -41.04 16.27
C PRO A 710 28.95 -42.14 15.24
N ASN A 711 28.37 -41.77 14.08
CA ASN A 711 28.03 -42.68 12.99
C ASN A 711 28.68 -42.19 11.69
N ASP A 712 28.92 -43.12 10.77
CA ASP A 712 29.39 -42.79 9.42
C ASP A 712 28.38 -41.88 8.70
N VAL A 713 28.90 -40.83 8.06
CA VAL A 713 28.13 -39.89 7.23
C VAL A 713 28.49 -40.14 5.77
N THR A 714 27.54 -40.66 5.00
CA THR A 714 27.71 -40.87 3.55
C THR A 714 27.11 -39.69 2.81
N LEU A 715 27.99 -38.96 2.11
CA LEU A 715 27.65 -37.85 1.24
C LEU A 715 27.43 -38.36 -0.17
N THR A 716 26.41 -37.84 -0.83
CA THR A 716 26.20 -37.99 -2.28
C THR A 716 26.39 -36.64 -2.94
N PHE A 717 26.89 -36.62 -4.18
CA PHE A 717 27.28 -35.39 -4.86
C PHE A 717 26.46 -35.11 -6.10
N ALA A 718 26.25 -33.83 -6.37
CA ALA A 718 25.74 -33.33 -7.63
C ALA A 718 26.78 -32.42 -8.29
N TYR A 719 26.84 -32.49 -9.62
CA TYR A 719 27.83 -31.79 -10.43
C TYR A 719 27.11 -30.84 -11.37
N THR A 720 27.63 -29.63 -11.54
CA THR A 720 27.12 -28.65 -12.49
C THR A 720 28.28 -28.09 -13.29
N ASN A 721 28.30 -28.40 -14.58
CA ASN A 721 29.28 -27.87 -15.52
C ASN A 721 29.15 -26.35 -15.63
N ILE A 722 30.29 -25.65 -15.61
CA ILE A 722 30.36 -24.20 -15.83
C ILE A 722 31.03 -23.94 -17.18
N SER A 723 32.32 -24.25 -17.29
CA SER A 723 33.05 -24.27 -18.57
C SER A 723 33.49 -25.67 -18.99
N ALA A 724 33.70 -26.59 -18.05
CA ALA A 724 34.02 -27.99 -18.37
C ALA A 724 32.83 -28.72 -19.00
N ALA A 725 33.07 -29.58 -19.98
CA ALA A 725 32.13 -30.57 -20.47
C ALA A 725 32.10 -31.83 -19.58
N ALA A 726 31.10 -32.69 -19.80
CA ALA A 726 30.86 -33.86 -18.96
C ALA A 726 31.89 -34.99 -19.14
N ASN A 727 32.70 -34.92 -20.20
CA ASN A 727 33.78 -35.87 -20.49
C ASN A 727 35.15 -35.42 -19.96
N ASP A 728 35.27 -34.22 -19.39
CA ASP A 728 36.57 -33.67 -18.95
C ASP A 728 36.95 -34.13 -17.54
N TYR A 729 36.01 -34.79 -16.85
CA TYR A 729 36.25 -35.42 -15.56
C TYR A 729 35.29 -36.59 -15.30
N THR A 730 35.64 -37.45 -14.35
CA THR A 730 34.80 -38.59 -13.94
C THR A 730 33.94 -38.26 -12.71
N PHE A 731 32.72 -38.78 -12.64
CA PHE A 731 31.86 -38.61 -11.48
C PHE A 731 32.17 -39.59 -10.34
N VAL A 732 32.33 -39.07 -9.12
CA VAL A 732 32.27 -39.85 -7.88
C VAL A 732 30.88 -39.70 -7.28
N ALA A 733 30.15 -40.81 -7.15
CA ALA A 733 28.75 -40.80 -6.70
C ALA A 733 28.60 -40.49 -5.21
N SER A 734 29.50 -41.01 -4.37
CA SER A 734 29.43 -40.82 -2.92
C SER A 734 30.79 -40.91 -2.23
N LYS A 735 30.86 -40.35 -1.02
CA LYS A 735 32.02 -40.42 -0.13
C LYS A 735 31.55 -40.49 1.32
N THR A 736 32.17 -41.36 2.11
CA THR A 736 31.83 -41.53 3.52
C THR A 736 32.87 -40.85 4.41
N ILE A 737 32.42 -39.98 5.31
CA ILE A 737 33.17 -39.50 6.47
C ILE A 737 32.99 -40.52 7.58
N THR A 738 34.06 -41.21 7.97
CA THR A 738 34.01 -42.26 9.00
C THR A 738 33.71 -41.66 10.38
N ALA A 739 32.92 -42.38 11.18
CA ALA A 739 32.63 -42.02 12.55
C ALA A 739 33.89 -41.61 13.33
N GLY A 740 33.79 -40.53 14.10
CA GLY A 740 34.89 -39.98 14.90
C GLY A 740 35.89 -39.12 14.12
N THR A 741 35.79 -39.01 12.80
CA THR A 741 36.63 -38.12 11.97
C THR A 741 35.91 -36.83 11.61
N THR A 742 36.67 -35.80 11.23
CA THR A 742 36.15 -34.48 10.84
C THR A 742 36.57 -34.06 9.44
N SER A 743 37.29 -34.91 8.70
CA SER A 743 37.81 -34.54 7.39
C SER A 743 37.91 -35.75 6.47
N GLU A 744 37.57 -35.54 5.22
CA GLU A 744 37.77 -36.49 4.14
C GLU A 744 38.19 -35.77 2.87
N VAL A 745 38.66 -36.53 1.87
CA VAL A 745 38.99 -35.98 0.56
C VAL A 745 38.28 -36.76 -0.54
N ILE A 746 37.56 -36.06 -1.40
CA ILE A 746 37.01 -36.60 -2.66
C ILE A 746 38.08 -36.41 -3.72
N LYS A 747 38.34 -37.47 -4.49
CA LYS A 747 39.25 -37.40 -5.62
C LYS A 747 38.47 -37.64 -6.91
N ILE A 748 38.48 -36.66 -7.79
CA ILE A 748 37.85 -36.68 -9.11
C ILE A 748 38.96 -36.69 -10.15
N GLN A 749 38.95 -37.69 -11.03
CA GLN A 749 39.93 -37.80 -12.11
C GLN A 749 39.54 -36.85 -13.25
N THR A 750 40.48 -36.01 -13.71
CA THR A 750 40.32 -35.22 -14.93
C THR A 750 40.83 -35.99 -16.13
N THR A 751 40.25 -35.72 -17.30
CA THR A 751 40.68 -36.24 -18.59
C THR A 751 41.88 -35.42 -19.08
N ASN A 752 42.78 -36.05 -19.82
CA ASN A 752 43.84 -35.34 -20.53
C ASN A 752 43.58 -35.46 -22.02
N ASP A 753 43.71 -34.37 -22.76
CA ASP A 753 43.72 -34.43 -24.21
C ASP A 753 44.91 -33.67 -24.80
N THR A 754 44.73 -33.02 -25.95
CA THR A 754 45.80 -32.31 -26.70
C THR A 754 45.31 -30.97 -27.23
N ALA A 755 44.10 -30.54 -26.85
CA ALA A 755 43.45 -29.34 -27.33
C ALA A 755 43.95 -28.14 -26.53
N VAL A 756 44.36 -27.08 -27.23
CA VAL A 756 44.76 -25.84 -26.55
C VAL A 756 43.50 -25.03 -26.25
N GLU A 757 43.07 -25.09 -25.00
CA GLU A 757 41.88 -24.38 -24.53
C GLU A 757 42.13 -23.54 -23.27
N SER A 758 41.06 -22.99 -22.69
CA SER A 758 41.15 -22.23 -21.43
C SER A 758 40.91 -23.17 -20.26
N ASP A 759 41.39 -22.79 -19.07
CA ASP A 759 41.07 -23.53 -17.84
C ASP A 759 39.55 -23.68 -17.69
N GLU A 760 39.15 -24.91 -17.39
CA GLU A 760 37.76 -25.30 -17.33
C GLU A 760 37.31 -25.47 -15.89
N THR A 761 36.02 -25.24 -15.63
CA THR A 761 35.47 -25.30 -14.27
C THR A 761 34.15 -26.06 -14.22
N PHE A 762 33.93 -26.74 -13.10
CA PHE A 762 32.64 -27.31 -12.72
C PHE A 762 32.39 -27.10 -11.23
N LYS A 763 31.12 -27.06 -10.84
CA LYS A 763 30.70 -26.96 -9.43
C LYS A 763 30.36 -28.34 -8.88
N LEU A 764 30.87 -28.65 -7.70
CA LEU A 764 30.57 -29.82 -6.89
C LEU A 764 29.73 -29.40 -5.68
N SER A 765 28.53 -29.95 -5.54
CA SER A 765 27.63 -29.70 -4.41
C SER A 765 27.25 -31.01 -3.70
N ILE A 766 26.94 -30.93 -2.41
CA ILE A 766 26.46 -32.09 -1.64
C ILE A 766 24.94 -32.22 -1.88
N ALA A 767 24.53 -33.32 -2.52
CA ALA A 767 23.13 -33.56 -2.85
C ALA A 767 22.33 -34.10 -1.66
N SER A 768 22.94 -34.98 -0.85
CA SER A 768 22.36 -35.49 0.40
C SER A 768 23.44 -36.08 1.29
N ALA A 769 23.17 -36.16 2.60
CA ALA A 769 24.05 -36.74 3.60
C ALA A 769 23.26 -37.68 4.54
N THR A 770 23.63 -38.96 4.60
CA THR A 770 22.99 -39.92 5.50
C THR A 770 23.50 -39.76 6.93
N ASN A 771 22.65 -40.01 7.95
CA ASN A 771 23.01 -39.87 9.37
C ASN A 771 23.50 -38.47 9.77
N PHE A 772 23.21 -37.45 8.95
CA PHE A 772 23.57 -36.06 9.17
C PHE A 772 22.30 -35.20 9.10
N THR A 773 22.14 -34.30 10.06
CA THR A 773 20.97 -33.39 10.16
C THR A 773 21.43 -31.95 10.33
N GLY A 774 22.49 -31.57 9.62
CA GLY A 774 23.10 -30.24 9.66
C GLY A 774 23.14 -29.56 8.30
N ASP A 775 23.92 -28.50 8.17
CA ASP A 775 24.05 -27.75 6.92
C ASP A 775 24.96 -28.46 5.91
N ILE A 776 24.44 -28.69 4.71
CA ILE A 776 25.12 -29.29 3.55
C ILE A 776 25.12 -28.38 2.33
N SER A 777 24.76 -27.10 2.50
CA SER A 777 24.56 -26.15 1.40
C SER A 777 25.86 -25.70 0.72
N ASP A 778 27.01 -26.01 1.31
CA ASP A 778 28.31 -25.60 0.77
C ASP A 778 28.62 -26.26 -0.58
N THR A 779 29.36 -25.54 -1.42
CA THR A 779 29.72 -25.98 -2.77
C THR A 779 31.15 -25.62 -3.10
N ALA A 780 31.83 -26.45 -3.89
CA ALA A 780 33.19 -26.23 -4.33
C ALA A 780 33.29 -26.08 -5.85
N ILE A 781 34.26 -25.30 -6.32
CA ILE A 781 34.66 -25.19 -7.71
C ILE A 781 35.87 -26.08 -7.97
N GLY A 782 35.72 -27.00 -8.92
CA GLY A 782 36.83 -27.73 -9.53
C GLY A 782 37.36 -26.96 -10.71
N THR A 783 38.66 -26.67 -10.73
CA THR A 783 39.34 -26.03 -11.87
C THR A 783 40.31 -27.01 -12.53
N ILE A 784 40.07 -27.34 -13.79
CA ILE A 784 40.92 -28.15 -14.64
C ILE A 784 41.83 -27.19 -15.40
N LEU A 785 43.11 -27.18 -15.07
CA LEU A 785 44.09 -26.29 -15.69
C LEU A 785 44.56 -26.90 -17.01
N ASN A 786 44.39 -26.16 -18.11
CA ASN A 786 44.87 -26.61 -19.40
C ASN A 786 46.40 -26.74 -19.36
N ASN A 787 46.93 -27.90 -19.75
CA ASN A 787 48.38 -28.14 -19.78
C ASN A 787 48.96 -28.19 -21.21
N ASP A 788 48.11 -28.04 -22.23
CA ASP A 788 48.48 -28.01 -23.63
C ASP A 788 48.81 -26.60 -24.12
N PHE A 789 49.97 -26.50 -24.77
CA PHE A 789 50.46 -25.24 -25.33
C PHE A 789 50.54 -25.34 -26.85
N ALA A 790 50.06 -24.31 -27.54
CA ALA A 790 50.26 -24.20 -28.98
C ALA A 790 51.76 -24.23 -29.32
N PRO A 791 52.18 -24.85 -30.44
CA PRO A 791 53.59 -24.91 -30.83
C PRO A 791 54.19 -23.50 -30.88
N LYS A 792 55.31 -23.33 -30.16
CA LYS A 792 55.95 -22.05 -29.88
C LYS A 792 56.42 -21.38 -31.18
N SER A 793 55.65 -20.41 -31.67
CA SER A 793 56.09 -19.43 -32.67
C SER A 793 56.45 -18.11 -31.97
N ALA A 794 57.49 -17.44 -32.48
CA ALA A 794 58.14 -16.31 -31.83
C ALA A 794 57.22 -15.10 -31.60
N GLU A 795 57.39 -14.49 -30.43
CA GLU A 795 56.85 -13.26 -29.84
C GLU A 795 56.12 -12.25 -30.77
N ASN A 796 54.84 -11.96 -30.48
CA ASN A 796 54.41 -10.80 -29.66
C ASN A 796 52.87 -10.68 -29.55
N ASN A 797 52.41 -10.38 -28.32
CA ASN A 797 51.03 -10.34 -27.84
C ASN A 797 50.04 -9.49 -28.66
N THR A 798 48.79 -9.96 -28.86
CA THR A 798 47.59 -9.52 -28.11
C THR A 798 46.24 -9.97 -28.73
N VAL A 799 45.40 -10.55 -27.86
CA VAL A 799 43.92 -10.46 -27.75
C VAL A 799 43.03 -11.23 -28.75
N LYS A 800 42.31 -12.22 -28.20
CA LYS A 800 40.83 -12.30 -28.22
C LYS A 800 40.32 -13.48 -27.37
N ASP A 801 39.83 -13.20 -26.16
CA ASP A 801 38.44 -13.49 -25.78
C ASP A 801 38.07 -12.75 -24.48
N ILE A 802 37.28 -11.68 -24.58
CA ILE A 802 36.85 -10.84 -23.43
C ILE A 802 35.30 -10.74 -23.37
N THR A 803 34.58 -11.35 -24.30
CA THR A 803 33.23 -10.87 -24.62
C THR A 803 32.06 -11.44 -23.80
N LYS A 804 32.27 -12.40 -22.88
CA LYS A 804 31.16 -12.99 -22.07
C LYS A 804 31.16 -12.60 -20.59
N THR A 805 32.33 -12.36 -20.02
CA THR A 805 32.46 -11.98 -18.59
C THR A 805 32.12 -10.51 -18.36
N GLU A 806 32.33 -9.63 -19.35
CA GLU A 806 32.03 -8.19 -19.22
C GLU A 806 30.53 -7.85 -19.16
N GLU A 807 29.64 -8.65 -19.78
CA GLU A 807 28.19 -8.35 -19.77
C GLU A 807 27.55 -8.52 -18.37
N LEU A 808 28.04 -9.46 -17.55
CA LEU A 808 27.49 -9.75 -16.22
C LEU A 808 27.77 -8.66 -15.18
N TYR A 809 28.73 -7.77 -15.46
CA TYR A 809 29.08 -6.64 -14.59
C TYR A 809 28.53 -5.31 -15.11
N LYS A 810 27.67 -5.32 -16.15
CA LYS A 810 26.98 -4.13 -16.63
C LYS A 810 25.61 -3.97 -15.96
N ILE A 811 25.41 -2.87 -15.25
CA ILE A 811 24.08 -2.46 -14.80
C ILE A 811 23.40 -1.69 -15.92
N ASN A 812 22.22 -2.15 -16.33
CA ASN A 812 21.35 -1.38 -17.20
C ASN A 812 20.49 -0.44 -16.33
N ILE A 813 20.69 0.87 -16.47
CA ILE A 813 19.96 1.87 -15.67
C ILE A 813 18.63 2.21 -16.34
N ASP A 814 18.68 2.31 -17.68
CA ASP A 814 17.54 2.46 -18.57
C ASP A 814 17.96 1.93 -19.95
N SER A 815 17.01 1.74 -20.87
CA SER A 815 17.18 1.30 -22.26
C SER A 815 18.31 1.99 -23.04
N GLU A 816 18.77 3.16 -22.61
CA GLU A 816 19.80 3.96 -23.29
C GLU A 816 21.13 4.14 -22.53
N ILE A 817 21.23 3.70 -21.26
CA ILE A 817 22.43 3.90 -20.42
C ILE A 817 22.78 2.64 -19.63
N LYS A 818 24.02 2.14 -19.79
CA LYS A 818 24.60 1.07 -18.96
C LYS A 818 25.87 1.53 -18.26
N VAL A 819 26.15 0.96 -17.09
CA VAL A 819 27.32 1.29 -16.26
C VAL A 819 28.08 0.04 -15.83
N TYR A 820 29.42 0.06 -15.95
CA TYR A 820 30.26 -1.12 -15.70
C TYR A 820 31.73 -0.81 -15.42
N PRO A 821 32.47 -1.71 -14.74
CA PRO A 821 31.94 -2.89 -14.05
C PRO A 821 31.24 -2.50 -12.74
N ASN A 822 30.28 -3.29 -12.27
CA ASN A 822 29.80 -3.22 -10.89
C ASN A 822 29.80 -4.63 -10.25
N PRO A 823 30.64 -4.91 -9.24
CA PRO A 823 31.53 -3.98 -8.51
C PRO A 823 32.63 -3.34 -9.36
N VAL A 824 32.93 -2.07 -9.12
CA VAL A 824 33.96 -1.27 -9.81
C VAL A 824 35.24 -1.22 -8.99
N LYS A 825 36.39 -1.45 -9.64
CA LYS A 825 37.68 -1.28 -8.96
C LYS A 825 38.21 0.14 -9.07
N ASP A 826 38.54 0.64 -10.25
CA ASP A 826 39.19 1.96 -10.37
C ASP A 826 38.50 2.85 -11.40
N ILE A 827 38.06 2.28 -12.52
CA ILE A 827 37.45 3.02 -13.63
C ILE A 827 36.01 2.56 -13.81
N LEU A 828 35.09 3.52 -13.77
CA LEU A 828 33.67 3.31 -14.06
C LEU A 828 33.39 3.76 -15.51
N ASN A 829 32.85 2.86 -16.32
CA ASN A 829 32.54 3.07 -17.73
C ASN A 829 31.03 3.21 -17.95
N PHE A 830 30.66 4.00 -18.95
CA PHE A 830 29.29 4.29 -19.35
C PHE A 830 29.09 3.89 -20.81
N GLU A 831 28.10 3.04 -21.08
CA GLU A 831 27.61 2.75 -22.43
C GLU A 831 26.37 3.61 -22.66
N ILE A 832 26.50 4.63 -23.50
CA ILE A 832 25.42 5.59 -23.81
C ILE A 832 25.05 5.45 -25.28
N LYS A 833 23.77 5.61 -25.60
CA LYS A 833 23.27 5.60 -26.98
C LYS A 833 24.11 6.52 -27.87
N LYS A 834 24.46 6.05 -29.07
CA LYS A 834 25.38 6.71 -30.02
C LYS A 834 24.99 8.15 -30.43
N THR A 835 23.73 8.54 -30.25
CA THR A 835 23.21 9.88 -30.55
C THR A 835 23.23 10.84 -29.35
N ASP A 836 23.64 10.37 -28.18
CA ASP A 836 23.70 11.13 -26.94
C ASP A 836 25.15 11.17 -26.41
N SER A 837 25.41 12.03 -25.43
CA SER A 837 26.75 12.22 -24.86
C SER A 837 26.68 12.58 -23.38
N LEU A 838 27.63 12.07 -22.60
CA LEU A 838 27.72 12.33 -21.17
C LEU A 838 28.09 13.81 -20.92
N THR A 839 27.31 14.51 -20.10
CA THR A 839 27.55 15.90 -19.75
C THR A 839 28.08 16.04 -18.33
N ASN A 840 27.49 15.35 -17.34
CA ASN A 840 27.94 15.38 -15.95
C ASN A 840 27.89 14.01 -15.28
N VAL A 841 28.81 13.78 -14.33
CA VAL A 841 28.80 12.63 -13.40
C VAL A 841 29.05 13.14 -11.99
N GLU A 842 28.08 12.96 -11.11
CA GLU A 842 28.13 13.37 -9.70
C GLU A 842 28.07 12.13 -8.80
N ILE A 843 28.81 12.12 -7.69
CA ILE A 843 28.84 11.00 -6.74
C ILE A 843 28.29 11.44 -5.38
N TYR A 844 27.47 10.58 -4.79
CA TYR A 844 26.85 10.74 -3.48
C TYR A 844 27.10 9.50 -2.62
N ASP A 845 27.09 9.66 -1.29
CA ASP A 845 27.07 8.53 -0.37
C ASP A 845 25.68 7.85 -0.33
N GLU A 846 25.57 6.73 0.40
CA GLU A 846 24.31 5.98 0.56
C GLU A 846 23.17 6.77 1.24
N THR A 847 23.49 7.90 1.88
CA THR A 847 22.50 8.80 2.50
C THR A 847 22.04 9.91 1.55
N GLY A 848 22.59 9.95 0.33
CA GLY A 848 22.29 10.97 -0.69
C GLY A 848 23.07 12.27 -0.51
N LYS A 849 24.13 12.30 0.32
CA LYS A 849 24.99 13.47 0.48
C LYS A 849 26.03 13.54 -0.63
N PHE A 850 26.18 14.71 -1.25
CA PHE A 850 27.14 14.96 -2.32
C PHE A 850 28.59 14.77 -1.86
N ILE A 851 29.36 14.01 -2.62
CA ILE A 851 30.79 13.70 -2.38
C ILE A 851 31.68 14.48 -3.36
N ASP A 852 31.50 14.29 -4.67
CA ASP A 852 32.36 14.90 -5.70
C ASP A 852 31.63 15.06 -7.05
N ASP A 853 32.08 16.02 -7.86
CA ASP A 853 31.67 16.21 -9.25
C ASP A 853 32.84 15.80 -10.16
N LEU A 854 32.65 14.68 -10.85
CA LEU A 854 33.67 14.06 -11.68
C LEU A 854 33.58 14.47 -13.15
N THR A 855 32.76 15.46 -13.47
CA THR A 855 32.51 15.93 -14.85
C THR A 855 33.80 16.24 -15.62
N LYS A 856 34.79 16.84 -14.95
CA LYS A 856 36.09 17.18 -15.58
C LYS A 856 37.03 15.98 -15.76
N LYS A 857 36.72 14.85 -15.15
CA LYS A 857 37.49 13.59 -15.23
C LYS A 857 36.90 12.62 -16.24
N ILE A 858 35.80 13.00 -16.92
CA ILE A 858 35.20 12.18 -17.98
C ILE A 858 36.17 12.09 -19.17
N ASN A 859 36.55 10.86 -19.52
CA ASN A 859 37.32 10.57 -20.72
C ASN A 859 36.75 9.32 -21.39
N ASN A 860 36.37 9.41 -22.67
CA ASN A 860 35.77 8.31 -23.44
C ASN A 860 34.63 7.58 -22.71
N ASN A 861 33.67 8.33 -22.16
CA ASN A 861 32.56 7.78 -21.36
C ASN A 861 33.05 6.89 -20.20
N ALA A 862 34.17 7.24 -19.58
CA ALA A 862 34.67 6.60 -18.39
C ALA A 862 35.17 7.65 -17.39
N VAL A 863 35.16 7.28 -16.11
CA VAL A 863 35.58 8.14 -15.00
C VAL A 863 36.43 7.34 -14.02
N ASP A 864 37.57 7.90 -13.63
CA ASP A 864 38.43 7.35 -12.57
C ASP A 864 37.87 7.71 -11.18
N ILE A 865 37.60 6.66 -10.40
CA ILE A 865 37.08 6.73 -9.04
C ILE A 865 38.00 6.04 -8.03
N SER A 866 39.24 5.74 -8.40
CA SER A 866 40.24 5.07 -7.54
C SER A 866 40.49 5.78 -6.21
N SER A 867 40.25 7.10 -6.16
CA SER A 867 40.37 7.90 -4.94
C SER A 867 39.24 7.69 -3.93
N LEU A 868 38.16 7.01 -4.29
CA LEU A 868 37.05 6.73 -3.38
C LEU A 868 37.39 5.55 -2.47
N PRO A 869 37.08 5.64 -1.15
CA PRO A 869 37.14 4.50 -0.25
C PRO A 869 36.25 3.35 -0.71
N HIS A 870 36.57 2.11 -0.30
CA HIS A 870 35.69 0.96 -0.53
C HIS A 870 34.33 1.17 0.13
N GLY A 871 33.25 0.93 -0.62
CA GLY A 871 31.89 1.24 -0.15
C GLY A 871 30.85 1.27 -1.27
N SER A 872 29.60 1.52 -0.90
CA SER A 872 28.49 1.71 -1.83
C SER A 872 28.25 3.20 -2.08
N TYR A 873 28.07 3.58 -3.35
CA TYR A 873 27.88 4.98 -3.75
C TYR A 873 26.72 5.11 -4.72
N ILE A 874 26.00 6.23 -4.65
CA ILE A 874 25.02 6.63 -5.65
C ILE A 874 25.74 7.49 -6.69
N VAL A 875 25.75 7.04 -7.93
CA VAL A 875 26.33 7.77 -9.07
C VAL A 875 25.19 8.33 -9.91
N LYS A 876 25.20 9.64 -10.07
CA LYS A 876 24.22 10.40 -10.83
C LYS A 876 24.81 10.81 -12.16
N ILE A 877 24.13 10.43 -13.23
CA ILE A 877 24.62 10.45 -14.61
C ILE A 877 23.71 11.37 -15.40
N ILE A 878 24.27 12.38 -16.03
CA ILE A 878 23.53 13.36 -16.82
C ILE A 878 24.10 13.33 -18.23
N THR A 879 23.23 13.12 -19.21
CA THR A 879 23.52 13.20 -20.64
C THR A 879 22.82 14.41 -21.26
N VAL A 880 22.97 14.64 -22.56
CA VAL A 880 22.29 15.76 -23.24
C VAL A 880 20.77 15.57 -23.21
N SER A 881 20.28 14.32 -23.31
CA SER A 881 18.84 14.02 -23.33
C SER A 881 18.25 13.45 -22.04
N ASN A 882 19.05 12.94 -21.10
CA ASN A 882 18.54 12.19 -19.95
C ASN A 882 19.33 12.43 -18.65
N LYS A 883 18.73 12.05 -17.52
CA LYS A 883 19.33 12.08 -16.19
C LYS A 883 18.92 10.85 -15.39
N SER A 884 19.89 10.10 -14.90
CA SER A 884 19.67 8.81 -14.25
C SER A 884 20.61 8.60 -13.05
N GLU A 885 20.28 7.66 -12.17
CA GLU A 885 21.04 7.35 -10.96
C GLU A 885 21.24 5.84 -10.81
N VAL A 886 22.39 5.42 -10.28
CA VAL A 886 22.73 4.00 -10.07
C VAL A 886 23.56 3.81 -8.81
N ILE A 887 23.39 2.67 -8.15
CA ILE A 887 24.25 2.27 -7.02
C ILE A 887 25.40 1.41 -7.55
N ILE A 888 26.63 1.82 -7.23
CA ILE A 888 27.85 1.05 -7.49
C ILE A 888 28.49 0.58 -6.19
N LYS A 889 29.22 -0.52 -6.24
CA LYS A 889 30.08 -1.04 -5.16
C LYS A 889 31.55 -0.87 -5.58
N LYS A 890 32.37 -0.19 -4.76
CA LYS A 890 33.77 0.17 -5.03
C LYS A 890 34.77 -0.60 -4.15
#